data_AF-A0A7I8WAT9-F1
#
_entry.id   AF-A0A7I8WAT9-F1
#
_cell.length_a   1.000
_cell.length_b   1.000
_cell.length_c   1.000
_cell.angle_alpha   90.00
_cell.angle_beta   90.00
_cell.angle_gamma   90.00
#
_symmetry.space_group_name_H-M   'P 1'
#
loop_
_entity.id
_entity.type
_entity.pdbx_description
1 polymer ?
#
loop_
_entity_poly.entity_id
_entity_poly.type
_entity_poly.pdbx_seq_one_letter_code
_entity_poly.pdbx_strand_id
1 'polypeptide(L)'
;MDPEYEKRLLGESPIGKSQTTPTSPSKHVYSDRFIPVRTKARVSLTFEGQEKKQTMEKDCRKTSRTETSETRESSVIYNCLLKNELLGAGIEETENILSPKSHFSNNVLSFKISRNSTRSVETNVSPYSVSPVTNKSQKLLRSPRKAVRKISKIPFKVLDAPELEDDFYLNLVDWSSQNMLSVGLGSCVYLWSACTSMVNKLCDLATENDKVTSVCWNERGSTLAVGTHKGLVQIWDAANGKMINSLPGHNARVGALAWNAEMLSSGSRDRTILQRDFRCSPTSPERRLVGHRQEVCGLKWSPDYQHLASGGNDNKLFVWSNSNATAPLQTYCDHIAAVKAISWSPHQHGLLASGGGTADRCIRFWNTLNAQCLQYVDTGSQVCNLAWSKHSNEVVSTHGYSQNQIVVWKYPSLQQITKLTGHTYRVLYLAMSPDGESIVTGAGDETLRFWNIFNKSRSSKENRSVLNMFSHMTRYMIKHTEEFRKYGIGKVWIFNIPYVVIFKDEYVEKILSSSKLITKGREYKLLKPWLGDGLLLSTGDKWRKRRKLLTPSFHFQVLKDFIQVFNEHSQTLLSKFQTYADKGISVDIFKDLSLCTLDIICETAMGCHVNAQRGSNSEYVEAVNEACRCIHIRQKNPLFLPDWLFNLTPWGKIVNNSIKILHSFTLSVIDKRRGELVDLFGDNLSSVDAEAICGRQRGKLAFLDMLLCSEGLTIEDIREEVDTFMFEGHDTTSVALSWTCYLLGLHPEVQEKAFEELNDIFGTSDRLATEEDLKRLTYLECIIKESLRLYPPVPFFARTLTHDVKLDQYLIPKETVAIIMLYVLHTDEKNFKNAHEFNPERFLNQNANKHSHAYVPFSAGPRNCIGQKFAMLELKVILSSILRKFRLRTLTKDISPSGEIVLRAADKVLIKLFSR
;
A
#
# COMPACT_ATOMS: atom_id res chain seq x y z
N MET A 1 -65.17 -1.30 -47.24
CA MET A 1 -64.12 -1.08 -48.26
C MET A 1 -63.08 -2.16 -48.02
N ASP A 2 -62.88 -3.05 -48.98
CA ASP A 2 -62.37 -4.40 -48.73
C ASP A 2 -60.83 -4.45 -48.53
N PRO A 3 -60.31 -5.25 -47.56
CA PRO A 3 -58.99 -5.13 -46.95
C PRO A 3 -57.86 -5.85 -47.72
N GLU A 4 -57.91 -5.82 -49.06
CA GLU A 4 -56.81 -6.28 -49.94
C GLU A 4 -55.80 -5.17 -50.28
N TYR A 5 -56.03 -3.92 -49.86
CA TYR A 5 -55.12 -2.80 -50.10
C TYR A 5 -53.96 -2.74 -49.09
N GLU A 6 -54.14 -3.20 -47.84
CA GLU A 6 -53.11 -3.16 -46.78
C GLU A 6 -52.12 -4.34 -46.81
N LYS A 7 -52.43 -5.44 -47.51
CA LYS A 7 -51.52 -6.61 -47.62
C LYS A 7 -50.42 -6.47 -48.67
N ARG A 8 -50.39 -5.38 -49.45
CA ARG A 8 -49.29 -5.09 -50.40
C ARG A 8 -48.06 -4.45 -49.76
N LEU A 9 -48.15 -3.97 -48.53
CA LEU A 9 -47.06 -3.24 -47.87
C LEU A 9 -46.11 -4.12 -47.04
N LEU A 10 -46.51 -5.35 -46.71
CA LEU A 10 -45.69 -6.29 -45.92
C LEU A 10 -45.93 -7.72 -46.41
N GLY A 11 -44.97 -8.30 -47.12
CA GLY A 11 -45.08 -9.66 -47.66
C GLY A 11 -43.72 -10.30 -47.89
N GLU A 12 -43.17 -10.87 -46.81
CA GLU A 12 -42.14 -11.90 -46.91
C GLU A 12 -42.72 -13.22 -47.45
N SER A 13 -41.90 -13.85 -48.30
CA SER A 13 -41.62 -15.31 -48.40
C SER A 13 -42.34 -16.15 -49.49
N PRO A 14 -41.92 -17.41 -49.78
CA PRO A 14 -40.58 -17.97 -50.07
C PRO A 14 -40.58 -18.96 -51.28
N ILE A 15 -39.38 -19.42 -51.70
CA ILE A 15 -39.02 -20.71 -52.37
C ILE A 15 -39.71 -21.11 -53.70
N GLY A 16 -38.89 -21.36 -54.74
CA GLY A 16 -39.17 -22.39 -55.76
C GLY A 16 -38.69 -22.11 -57.19
N LYS A 17 -37.71 -22.88 -57.66
CA LYS A 17 -37.09 -22.91 -59.03
C LYS A 17 -38.17 -23.11 -60.13
N SER A 18 -38.08 -22.64 -61.38
CA SER A 18 -37.00 -22.75 -62.37
C SER A 18 -37.36 -21.96 -63.66
N GLN A 19 -36.37 -21.83 -64.57
CA GLN A 19 -36.43 -21.34 -65.98
C GLN A 19 -36.00 -19.89 -66.26
N THR A 20 -34.68 -19.75 -66.41
CA THR A 20 -33.93 -19.09 -67.51
C THR A 20 -34.56 -17.90 -68.27
N THR A 21 -33.99 -16.72 -68.06
CA THR A 21 -33.99 -15.56 -68.98
C THR A 21 -32.55 -15.00 -69.11
N PRO A 22 -32.21 -14.29 -70.20
CA PRO A 22 -30.90 -14.34 -70.82
C PRO A 22 -29.85 -13.48 -70.12
N THR A 23 -28.65 -14.03 -70.00
CA THR A 23 -27.47 -13.34 -69.50
C THR A 23 -27.00 -12.26 -70.47
N SER A 24 -26.87 -11.03 -69.95
CA SER A 24 -26.14 -9.93 -70.58
C SER A 24 -24.67 -10.33 -70.83
N PRO A 25 -24.02 -9.81 -71.88
CA PRO A 25 -22.67 -10.25 -72.23
C PRO A 25 -21.71 -9.84 -71.11
N SER A 26 -21.13 -10.82 -70.43
CA SER A 26 -20.06 -10.60 -69.47
C SER A 26 -18.92 -9.87 -70.18
N LYS A 27 -18.51 -8.70 -69.68
CA LYS A 27 -17.21 -8.10 -70.06
C LYS A 27 -16.14 -9.17 -69.85
N HIS A 28 -15.63 -9.73 -70.93
CA HIS A 28 -14.54 -10.71 -70.89
C HIS A 28 -13.35 -10.07 -70.15
N VAL A 29 -13.06 -10.59 -68.97
CA VAL A 29 -11.85 -10.26 -68.22
C VAL A 29 -10.69 -10.92 -68.95
N TYR A 30 -9.96 -10.15 -69.76
CA TYR A 30 -8.78 -10.65 -70.47
C TYR A 30 -7.66 -10.93 -69.45
N SER A 31 -7.32 -12.21 -69.27
CA SER A 31 -6.17 -12.66 -68.49
C SER A 31 -5.44 -13.74 -69.26
N ASP A 32 -4.17 -13.52 -69.59
CA ASP A 32 -3.31 -14.46 -70.30
C ASP A 32 -2.21 -15.00 -69.36
N ARG A 33 -1.77 -16.24 -69.58
CA ARG A 33 -0.73 -16.93 -68.80
C ARG A 33 0.65 -16.35 -69.07
N PHE A 34 0.87 -15.67 -70.20
CA PHE A 34 2.16 -15.13 -70.60
C PHE A 34 2.29 -13.62 -70.39
N ILE A 35 1.17 -12.89 -70.29
CA ILE A 35 1.16 -11.43 -70.07
C ILE A 35 0.68 -11.11 -68.65
N PRO A 36 1.55 -10.61 -67.75
CA PRO A 36 1.19 -10.31 -66.37
C PRO A 36 0.25 -9.10 -66.30
N VAL A 37 -0.71 -9.17 -65.38
CA VAL A 37 -1.72 -8.13 -65.14
C VAL A 37 -1.05 -6.91 -64.50
N ARG A 38 -1.02 -5.79 -65.23
CA ARG A 38 -0.37 -4.55 -64.78
C ARG A 38 -1.28 -3.59 -63.99
N THR A 39 -2.58 -3.84 -63.92
CA THR A 39 -3.57 -2.90 -63.36
C THR A 39 -3.43 -2.64 -61.86
N LYS A 40 -2.69 -3.47 -61.10
CA LYS A 40 -2.41 -3.25 -59.66
C LYS A 40 -1.04 -3.75 -59.17
N ALA A 41 -0.18 -4.29 -60.04
CA ALA A 41 1.10 -4.86 -59.64
C ALA A 41 2.20 -3.78 -59.57
N ARG A 42 2.74 -3.52 -58.37
CA ARG A 42 3.93 -2.66 -58.17
C ARG A 42 5.21 -3.47 -58.41
N VAL A 43 5.47 -3.79 -59.68
CA VAL A 43 6.53 -4.73 -60.11
C VAL A 43 7.93 -4.29 -59.63
N SER A 44 8.27 -3.00 -59.71
CA SER A 44 9.56 -2.47 -59.24
C SER A 44 9.79 -2.67 -57.75
N LEU A 45 8.79 -2.33 -56.92
CA LEU A 45 8.85 -2.44 -55.46
C LEU A 45 8.87 -3.89 -54.97
N THR A 46 8.16 -4.79 -55.66
CA THR A 46 8.17 -6.23 -55.33
C THR A 46 9.47 -6.91 -55.75
N PHE A 47 10.11 -6.44 -56.84
CA PHE A 47 11.40 -6.93 -57.30
C PHE A 47 12.56 -6.51 -56.36
N GLU A 48 12.67 -5.22 -56.00
CA GLU A 48 13.68 -4.74 -55.03
C GLU A 48 13.52 -5.39 -53.64
N GLY A 49 12.28 -5.66 -53.23
CA GLY A 49 11.98 -6.37 -51.98
C GLY A 49 12.53 -7.81 -51.95
N GLN A 50 12.67 -8.47 -53.10
CA GLN A 50 13.24 -9.81 -53.19
C GLN A 50 14.78 -9.81 -53.15
N GLU A 51 15.45 -8.84 -53.74
CA GLU A 51 16.92 -8.71 -53.65
C GLU A 51 17.39 -8.40 -52.21
N LYS A 52 16.68 -7.51 -51.51
CA LYS A 52 16.96 -7.22 -50.09
C LYS A 52 16.71 -8.42 -49.18
N LYS A 53 15.84 -9.36 -49.55
CA LYS A 53 15.59 -10.61 -48.80
C LYS A 53 16.84 -11.50 -48.75
N GLN A 54 17.53 -11.67 -49.88
CA GLN A 54 18.77 -12.47 -49.96
C GLN A 54 19.93 -11.83 -49.18
N THR A 55 19.92 -10.51 -49.07
CA THR A 55 20.96 -9.74 -48.36
C THR A 55 20.71 -9.72 -46.85
N MET A 56 19.46 -9.52 -46.40
CA MET A 56 19.08 -9.52 -44.98
C MET A 56 19.19 -10.90 -44.31
N GLU A 57 18.93 -12.00 -45.04
CA GLU A 57 19.12 -13.36 -44.50
C GLU A 57 20.60 -13.67 -44.19
N LYS A 58 21.53 -13.02 -44.89
CA LYS A 58 22.98 -13.10 -44.61
C LYS A 58 23.41 -12.21 -43.42
N ASP A 59 22.82 -11.02 -43.27
CA ASP A 59 23.16 -10.10 -42.17
C ASP A 59 22.50 -10.45 -40.82
N CYS A 60 21.30 -11.05 -40.83
CA CYS A 60 20.65 -11.56 -39.60
C CYS A 60 21.43 -12.70 -38.93
N ARG A 61 22.30 -13.41 -39.66
CA ARG A 61 23.21 -14.42 -39.08
C ARG A 61 24.44 -13.81 -38.39
N LYS A 62 24.83 -12.58 -38.73
CA LYS A 62 26.02 -11.90 -38.19
C LYS A 62 25.73 -10.96 -37.01
N THR A 63 24.53 -10.39 -36.92
CA THR A 63 24.14 -9.38 -35.91
C THR A 63 23.59 -9.95 -34.59
N SER A 64 23.66 -11.26 -34.38
CA SER A 64 23.09 -11.95 -33.20
C SER A 64 23.84 -11.72 -31.87
N ARG A 65 24.90 -10.90 -31.83
CA ARG A 65 25.84 -10.85 -30.68
C ARG A 65 25.87 -9.59 -29.81
N THR A 66 25.22 -8.47 -30.15
CA THR A 66 25.50 -7.22 -29.40
C THR A 66 24.34 -6.23 -29.16
N GLU A 67 23.12 -6.44 -29.64
CA GLU A 67 22.01 -5.47 -29.43
C GLU A 67 20.94 -5.90 -28.41
N THR A 68 20.36 -4.92 -27.73
CA THR A 68 19.35 -5.10 -26.67
C THR A 68 17.95 -5.39 -27.25
N SER A 69 17.12 -6.18 -26.55
CA SER A 69 15.80 -6.60 -27.04
C SER A 69 14.83 -5.44 -27.33
N GLU A 70 14.87 -4.34 -26.57
CA GLU A 70 13.97 -3.18 -26.73
C GLU A 70 14.33 -2.28 -27.93
N THR A 71 15.62 -2.08 -28.21
CA THR A 71 16.05 -1.36 -29.43
C THR A 71 15.68 -2.16 -30.66
N ARG A 72 15.76 -3.49 -30.58
CA ARG A 72 15.32 -4.42 -31.62
C ARG A 72 13.82 -4.33 -31.87
N GLU A 73 12.97 -4.36 -30.83
CA GLU A 73 11.50 -4.25 -31.01
C GLU A 73 11.06 -2.88 -31.52
N SER A 74 11.63 -1.80 -30.97
CA SER A 74 11.32 -0.42 -31.41
C SER A 74 11.77 -0.16 -32.85
N SER A 75 12.97 -0.66 -33.20
CA SER A 75 13.50 -0.65 -34.57
C SER A 75 12.65 -1.50 -35.51
N VAL A 76 12.19 -2.68 -35.08
CA VAL A 76 11.30 -3.54 -35.88
C VAL A 76 9.97 -2.85 -36.16
N ILE A 77 9.36 -2.19 -35.17
CA ILE A 77 8.09 -1.47 -35.36
C ILE A 77 8.29 -0.26 -36.29
N TYR A 78 9.36 0.51 -36.10
CA TYR A 78 9.69 1.62 -36.98
C TYR A 78 9.92 1.15 -38.42
N ASN A 79 10.62 0.02 -38.60
CA ASN A 79 10.79 -0.62 -39.91
C ASN A 79 9.47 -1.11 -40.51
N CYS A 80 8.55 -1.66 -39.70
CA CYS A 80 7.22 -2.05 -40.16
C CYS A 80 6.37 -0.85 -40.57
N LEU A 81 6.48 0.26 -39.83
CA LEU A 81 5.80 1.51 -40.14
C LEU A 81 6.34 2.11 -41.45
N LEU A 82 7.67 2.14 -41.63
CA LEU A 82 8.30 2.56 -42.89
C LEU A 82 7.85 1.69 -44.08
N LYS A 83 7.78 0.36 -43.89
CA LYS A 83 7.27 -0.56 -44.93
C LYS A 83 5.81 -0.30 -45.27
N ASN A 84 4.98 0.07 -44.29
CA ASN A 84 3.59 0.41 -44.55
C ASN A 84 3.44 1.73 -45.32
N GLU A 85 4.13 2.78 -44.89
CA GLU A 85 3.98 4.12 -45.47
C GLU A 85 4.66 4.25 -46.83
N LEU A 86 5.88 3.71 -46.98
CA LEU A 86 6.66 3.85 -48.23
C LEU A 86 6.34 2.75 -49.25
N LEU A 87 6.10 1.52 -48.81
CA LEU A 87 5.95 0.35 -49.71
C LEU A 87 4.49 -0.13 -49.83
N GLY A 88 3.59 0.33 -48.96
CA GLY A 88 2.19 -0.12 -48.93
C GLY A 88 2.00 -1.55 -48.43
N ALA A 89 2.91 -2.05 -47.57
CA ALA A 89 2.95 -3.45 -47.13
C ALA A 89 1.73 -3.88 -46.28
N GLY A 90 1.02 -2.95 -45.64
CA GLY A 90 -0.24 -3.22 -44.94
C GLY A 90 -0.14 -4.13 -43.72
N ILE A 91 0.91 -3.99 -42.92
CA ILE A 91 1.20 -4.74 -41.69
C ILE A 91 0.35 -4.19 -40.53
N GLU A 92 -0.46 -5.06 -39.90
CA GLU A 92 -1.39 -4.67 -38.83
C GLU A 92 -0.97 -5.16 -37.43
N GLU A 93 -0.15 -6.21 -37.31
CA GLU A 93 0.28 -6.81 -36.03
C GLU A 93 1.76 -7.21 -36.04
N THR A 94 2.42 -7.20 -34.87
CA THR A 94 3.85 -7.52 -34.70
C THR A 94 4.14 -9.00 -34.45
N GLU A 95 3.16 -9.79 -33.97
CA GLU A 95 3.38 -11.20 -33.56
C GLU A 95 3.73 -12.14 -34.75
N ASN A 96 3.38 -11.77 -35.98
CA ASN A 96 3.65 -12.58 -37.18
C ASN A 96 5.10 -12.50 -37.71
N ILE A 97 5.98 -11.68 -37.12
CA ILE A 97 7.30 -11.36 -37.70
C ILE A 97 8.39 -12.40 -37.34
N LEU A 98 8.21 -13.18 -36.26
CA LEU A 98 9.15 -14.24 -35.86
C LEU A 98 8.98 -15.54 -36.65
N SER A 99 7.98 -15.61 -37.55
CA SER A 99 7.86 -16.68 -38.54
C SER A 99 8.10 -16.11 -39.95
N PRO A 100 8.94 -16.73 -40.80
CA PRO A 100 9.27 -16.20 -42.12
C PRO A 100 8.15 -16.46 -43.15
N LYS A 101 6.91 -16.04 -42.84
CA LYS A 101 5.81 -16.01 -43.83
C LYS A 101 5.64 -14.57 -44.31
N SER A 102 6.07 -14.35 -45.54
CA SER A 102 6.17 -13.09 -46.27
C SER A 102 4.84 -12.34 -46.41
N HIS A 103 4.82 -11.04 -46.12
CA HIS A 103 3.72 -10.13 -46.48
C HIS A 103 3.82 -9.56 -47.92
N PHE A 104 4.93 -9.80 -48.61
CA PHE A 104 5.02 -9.59 -50.05
C PHE A 104 4.60 -10.89 -50.76
N SER A 105 3.68 -10.79 -51.72
CA SER A 105 3.35 -11.95 -52.56
C SER A 105 4.61 -12.44 -53.27
N ASN A 106 4.96 -13.72 -53.09
CA ASN A 106 6.14 -14.32 -53.74
C ASN A 106 6.05 -14.28 -55.29
N ASN A 107 4.89 -13.97 -55.86
CA ASN A 107 4.71 -13.78 -57.29
C ASN A 107 4.82 -12.31 -57.68
N VAL A 108 5.99 -11.92 -58.21
CA VAL A 108 6.23 -10.64 -58.89
C VAL A 108 5.31 -10.47 -60.10
N LEU A 109 4.93 -11.58 -60.72
CA LEU A 109 4.07 -11.63 -61.91
C LEU A 109 2.76 -12.36 -61.57
N SER A 110 1.66 -11.61 -61.46
CA SER A 110 0.31 -12.19 -61.37
C SER A 110 -0.35 -12.20 -62.74
N PHE A 111 -0.80 -13.38 -63.16
CA PHE A 111 -1.45 -13.60 -64.46
C PHE A 111 -2.97 -13.78 -64.34
N LYS A 112 -3.54 -13.66 -63.13
CA LYS A 112 -4.98 -13.82 -62.86
C LYS A 112 -5.55 -12.55 -62.22
N ILE A 113 -6.68 -12.07 -62.75
CA ILE A 113 -7.45 -10.96 -62.17
C ILE A 113 -8.35 -11.51 -61.05
N SER A 114 -8.17 -11.03 -59.82
CA SER A 114 -9.03 -11.37 -58.68
C SER A 114 -10.36 -10.61 -58.77
N ARG A 115 -11.49 -11.34 -58.74
CA ARG A 115 -12.86 -10.79 -58.90
C ARG A 115 -13.32 -9.84 -57.78
N ASN A 116 -12.61 -9.75 -56.65
CA ASN A 116 -12.99 -8.87 -55.53
C ASN A 116 -12.40 -7.44 -55.61
N SER A 117 -11.89 -7.03 -56.77
CA SER A 117 -11.05 -5.84 -56.91
C SER A 117 -11.77 -4.57 -57.41
N THR A 118 -13.11 -4.54 -57.46
CA THR A 118 -13.90 -3.38 -57.92
C THR A 118 -14.29 -2.37 -56.84
N ARG A 119 -13.70 -2.42 -55.64
CA ARG A 119 -13.84 -1.32 -54.66
C ARG A 119 -12.60 -0.42 -54.63
N SER A 120 -12.86 0.82 -55.04
CA SER A 120 -12.18 2.09 -54.79
C SER A 120 -10.65 2.16 -54.72
N VAL A 121 -10.10 3.02 -55.57
CA VAL A 121 -8.93 3.85 -55.24
C VAL A 121 -9.37 4.80 -54.15
N GLU A 122 -9.43 4.32 -52.91
CA GLU A 122 -9.59 5.17 -51.74
C GLU A 122 -8.19 5.42 -51.19
N THR A 123 -7.82 6.71 -51.17
CA THR A 123 -6.75 7.26 -50.35
C THR A 123 -6.70 6.55 -49.00
N ASN A 124 -5.61 5.84 -48.70
CA ASN A 124 -5.41 5.08 -47.44
C ASN A 124 -5.33 5.96 -46.17
N VAL A 125 -5.60 7.26 -46.31
CA VAL A 125 -5.78 8.23 -45.23
C VAL A 125 -7.29 8.39 -45.03
N SER A 126 -7.80 8.02 -43.86
CA SER A 126 -9.21 8.32 -43.56
C SER A 126 -9.40 9.85 -43.55
N PRO A 127 -10.41 10.39 -44.25
CA PRO A 127 -10.65 11.84 -44.31
C PRO A 127 -10.99 12.45 -42.94
N TYR A 128 -11.18 11.62 -41.91
CA TYR A 128 -11.50 11.99 -40.54
C TYR A 128 -10.33 11.84 -39.56
N SER A 129 -9.16 11.38 -40.01
CA SER A 129 -7.96 11.26 -39.15
C SER A 129 -7.03 12.44 -39.36
N VAL A 130 -6.69 13.13 -38.27
CA VAL A 130 -5.67 14.20 -38.23
C VAL A 130 -4.23 13.69 -38.33
N SER A 131 -4.02 12.37 -38.33
CA SER A 131 -2.67 11.79 -38.45
C SER A 131 -2.33 11.51 -39.91
N PRO A 132 -1.13 11.88 -40.39
CA PRO A 132 -0.69 11.64 -41.76
C PRO A 132 -0.40 10.17 -42.07
N VAL A 133 -0.44 9.30 -41.05
CA VAL A 133 -0.10 7.88 -41.11
C VAL A 133 -1.32 7.06 -41.51
N THR A 134 -1.13 6.06 -42.41
CA THR A 134 -2.23 5.23 -42.93
C THR A 134 -3.01 4.49 -41.85
N ASN A 135 -4.28 4.16 -42.12
CA ASN A 135 -5.17 3.47 -41.17
C ASN A 135 -4.58 2.15 -40.64
N LYS A 136 -3.81 1.41 -41.47
CA LYS A 136 -3.17 0.14 -41.08
C LYS A 136 -1.99 0.36 -40.13
N SER A 137 -1.17 1.37 -40.39
CA SER A 137 -0.11 1.78 -39.47
C SER A 137 -0.68 2.33 -38.15
N GLN A 138 -1.83 3.01 -38.17
CA GLN A 138 -2.53 3.39 -36.94
C GLN A 138 -3.00 2.18 -36.13
N LYS A 139 -3.53 1.14 -36.78
CA LYS A 139 -3.87 -0.12 -36.12
C LYS A 139 -2.64 -0.80 -35.51
N LEU A 140 -1.52 -0.85 -36.24
CA LEU A 140 -0.24 -1.37 -35.74
C LEU A 140 0.19 -0.63 -34.46
N LEU A 141 0.13 0.70 -34.46
CA LEU A 141 0.51 1.52 -33.30
C LEU A 141 -0.45 1.36 -32.11
N ARG A 142 -1.75 1.14 -32.37
CA ARG A 142 -2.83 0.99 -31.39
C ARG A 142 -3.00 -0.45 -30.88
N SER A 143 -2.34 -1.43 -31.49
CA SER A 143 -2.42 -2.83 -31.07
C SER A 143 -2.02 -2.97 -29.59
N PRO A 144 -2.76 -3.77 -28.79
CA PRO A 144 -2.52 -3.90 -27.35
C PRO A 144 -1.13 -4.51 -27.11
N ARG A 145 -0.27 -3.75 -26.45
CA ARG A 145 1.10 -4.18 -26.15
C ARG A 145 1.11 -4.93 -24.82
N LYS A 146 1.79 -6.08 -24.76
CA LYS A 146 2.27 -6.60 -23.48
C LYS A 146 3.32 -5.61 -22.97
N ALA A 147 2.99 -4.85 -21.92
CA ALA A 147 3.94 -3.93 -21.31
C ALA A 147 5.13 -4.74 -20.78
N VAL A 148 6.27 -4.65 -21.47
CA VAL A 148 7.52 -5.25 -20.98
C VAL A 148 7.93 -4.47 -19.74
N ARG A 149 8.14 -5.20 -18.65
CA ARG A 149 8.52 -4.63 -17.37
C ARG A 149 9.93 -4.02 -17.48
N LYS A 150 10.03 -2.70 -17.36
CA LYS A 150 11.32 -1.98 -17.41
C LYS A 150 12.07 -2.17 -16.09
N ILE A 151 13.19 -2.87 -16.13
CA ILE A 151 14.14 -3.02 -15.01
C ILE A 151 15.33 -2.09 -15.27
N SER A 152 15.72 -1.30 -14.28
CA SER A 152 16.88 -0.41 -14.41
C SER A 152 18.16 -1.25 -14.58
N LYS A 153 18.94 -0.93 -15.61
CA LYS A 153 20.28 -1.50 -15.82
C LYS A 153 21.38 -0.75 -15.08
N ILE A 154 21.03 0.33 -14.41
CA ILE A 154 21.96 1.15 -13.63
C ILE A 154 21.72 0.82 -12.16
N PRO A 155 22.76 0.48 -11.39
CA PRO A 155 22.61 0.28 -9.95
C PRO A 155 22.19 1.61 -9.32
N PHE A 156 21.22 1.57 -8.41
CA PHE A 156 20.71 2.80 -7.79
C PHE A 156 21.64 3.30 -6.68
N LYS A 157 22.51 2.43 -6.16
CA LYS A 157 23.54 2.76 -5.18
C LYS A 157 24.75 1.86 -5.40
N VAL A 158 25.93 2.41 -5.18
CA VAL A 158 27.20 1.69 -5.18
C VAL A 158 27.93 2.06 -3.91
N LEU A 159 28.40 1.06 -3.16
CA LEU A 159 29.27 1.24 -2.00
C LEU A 159 30.63 0.65 -2.33
N ASP A 160 31.65 1.25 -1.73
CA ASP A 160 33.02 0.76 -1.80
C ASP A 160 33.20 -0.44 -0.86
N ALA A 161 33.91 -1.46 -1.32
CA ALA A 161 34.15 -2.71 -0.62
C ALA A 161 35.62 -3.13 -0.82
N PRO A 162 36.56 -2.35 -0.27
CA PRO A 162 38.00 -2.64 -0.37
C PRO A 162 38.30 -3.98 0.30
N GLU A 163 39.25 -4.73 -0.25
CA GLU A 163 39.66 -6.06 0.27
C GLU A 163 38.53 -7.11 0.29
N LEU A 164 37.50 -6.94 -0.54
CA LEU A 164 36.52 -7.98 -0.79
C LEU A 164 37.16 -9.09 -1.63
N GLU A 165 37.45 -10.24 -1.00
CA GLU A 165 38.17 -11.36 -1.62
C GLU A 165 37.44 -11.93 -2.86
N ASP A 166 38.18 -12.30 -3.91
CA ASP A 166 37.63 -12.92 -5.14
C ASP A 166 37.71 -14.47 -5.07
N ASP A 167 37.11 -15.06 -4.03
CA ASP A 167 37.07 -16.53 -3.84
C ASP A 167 35.64 -17.08 -3.90
N PHE A 168 35.41 -17.99 -4.86
CA PHE A 168 34.13 -18.66 -5.11
C PHE A 168 33.61 -19.43 -3.89
N TYR A 169 34.50 -19.95 -3.04
CA TYR A 169 34.10 -20.78 -1.90
C TYR A 169 33.67 -19.97 -0.66
N LEU A 170 33.76 -18.63 -0.72
CA LEU A 170 33.36 -17.76 0.38
C LEU A 170 31.93 -17.24 0.19
N ASN A 171 31.26 -16.82 1.27
CA ASN A 171 29.94 -16.20 1.23
C ASN A 171 29.94 -14.94 2.11
N LEU A 172 30.47 -13.84 1.58
CA LEU A 172 30.86 -12.66 2.37
C LEU A 172 29.79 -11.57 2.49
N VAL A 173 28.60 -11.74 1.90
CA VAL A 173 27.54 -10.72 1.91
C VAL A 173 26.22 -11.36 2.29
N ASP A 174 25.54 -10.80 3.29
CA ASP A 174 24.17 -11.19 3.63
C ASP A 174 23.35 -10.00 4.17
N TRP A 175 22.04 -10.01 3.95
CA TRP A 175 21.16 -8.88 4.27
C TRP A 175 20.05 -9.31 5.25
N SER A 176 20.03 -8.69 6.41
CA SER A 176 19.12 -9.01 7.51
C SER A 176 17.67 -8.59 7.25
N SER A 177 16.74 -9.25 7.95
CA SER A 177 15.32 -8.85 7.98
C SER A 177 15.08 -7.46 8.60
N GLN A 178 16.03 -6.97 9.42
CA GLN A 178 16.04 -5.62 10.02
C GLN A 178 16.68 -4.57 9.09
N ASN A 179 16.91 -4.92 7.83
CA ASN A 179 17.48 -4.03 6.81
C ASN A 179 18.93 -3.61 7.09
N MET A 180 19.70 -4.49 7.72
CA MET A 180 21.15 -4.34 7.94
C MET A 180 21.90 -5.28 6.99
N LEU A 181 22.82 -4.73 6.20
CA LEU A 181 23.72 -5.49 5.35
C LEU A 181 24.99 -5.83 6.13
N SER A 182 25.42 -7.09 6.12
CA SER A 182 26.75 -7.48 6.58
C SER A 182 27.65 -7.75 5.37
N VAL A 183 28.89 -7.27 5.44
CA VAL A 183 29.93 -7.55 4.46
C VAL A 183 31.24 -7.92 5.17
N GLY A 184 31.84 -9.03 4.77
CA GLY A 184 33.20 -9.43 5.17
C GLY A 184 34.24 -8.83 4.22
N LEU A 185 35.13 -7.99 4.74
CA LEU A 185 36.25 -7.37 4.02
C LEU A 185 37.55 -7.81 4.72
N GLY A 186 38.33 -8.67 4.09
CA GLY A 186 39.54 -9.27 4.69
C GLY A 186 39.26 -9.98 6.04
N SER A 187 39.82 -9.42 7.11
CA SER A 187 39.62 -9.90 8.50
C SER A 187 38.41 -9.31 9.21
N CYS A 188 37.75 -8.32 8.61
CA CYS A 188 36.74 -7.49 9.27
C CYS A 188 35.33 -7.80 8.77
N VAL A 189 34.34 -7.64 9.65
CA VAL A 189 32.93 -7.60 9.24
C VAL A 189 32.37 -6.20 9.46
N TYR A 190 31.82 -5.61 8.41
CA TYR A 190 31.14 -4.32 8.44
C TYR A 190 29.64 -4.50 8.33
N LEU A 191 28.91 -3.69 9.09
CA LEU A 191 27.46 -3.58 9.05
C LEU A 191 27.07 -2.24 8.43
N TRP A 192 26.24 -2.28 7.40
CA TRP A 192 25.67 -1.09 6.78
C TRP A 192 24.16 -1.07 6.96
N SER A 193 23.63 0.00 7.55
CA SER A 193 22.19 0.18 7.70
C SER A 193 21.59 0.77 6.43
N ALA A 194 20.67 0.05 5.79
CA ALA A 194 20.04 0.55 4.58
C ALA A 194 19.07 1.72 4.82
N CYS A 195 18.56 1.87 6.06
CA CYS A 195 17.66 2.96 6.44
C CYS A 195 18.43 4.26 6.74
N THR A 196 19.51 4.19 7.53
CA THR A 196 20.24 5.38 7.99
C THR A 196 21.51 5.66 7.18
N SER A 197 21.93 4.71 6.32
CA SER A 197 23.22 4.70 5.62
C SER A 197 24.45 4.69 6.52
N MET A 198 24.31 4.44 7.84
CA MET A 198 25.45 4.33 8.75
C MET A 198 26.23 3.03 8.52
N VAL A 199 27.56 3.10 8.67
CA VAL A 199 28.49 1.96 8.59
C VAL A 199 29.15 1.78 9.95
N ASN A 200 29.09 0.56 10.49
CA ASN A 200 29.74 0.18 11.74
C ASN A 200 30.61 -1.07 11.52
N LYS A 201 31.81 -1.08 12.08
CA LYS A 201 32.65 -2.29 12.13
C LYS A 201 32.18 -3.18 13.30
N LEU A 202 31.80 -4.43 13.01
CA LEU A 202 31.29 -5.37 14.01
C LEU A 202 32.42 -6.13 14.70
N CYS A 203 33.31 -6.74 13.90
CA CYS A 203 34.42 -7.53 14.41
C CYS A 203 35.67 -7.41 13.53
N ASP A 204 36.81 -7.75 14.12
CA ASP A 204 38.11 -7.82 13.47
C ASP A 204 38.84 -9.09 13.92
N LEU A 205 39.11 -9.98 12.97
CA LEU A 205 39.82 -11.24 13.20
C LEU A 205 41.33 -11.13 12.99
N ALA A 206 41.85 -9.93 12.69
CA ALA A 206 43.28 -9.72 12.49
C ALA A 206 44.09 -10.05 13.76
N THR A 207 43.52 -9.80 14.94
CA THR A 207 44.13 -10.12 16.24
C THR A 207 44.37 -11.62 16.42
N GLU A 208 43.54 -12.46 15.81
CA GLU A 208 43.63 -13.92 15.86
C GLU A 208 44.34 -14.51 14.64
N ASN A 209 44.85 -13.68 13.74
CA ASN A 209 45.42 -14.09 12.44
C ASN A 209 44.47 -15.05 11.68
N ASP A 210 43.20 -14.66 11.59
CA ASP A 210 42.14 -15.39 10.89
C ASP A 210 41.41 -14.46 9.91
N LYS A 211 40.69 -15.05 8.93
CA LYS A 211 39.94 -14.33 7.90
C LYS A 211 38.47 -14.71 7.94
N VAL A 212 37.61 -13.78 7.53
CA VAL A 212 36.18 -14.04 7.39
C VAL A 212 35.94 -14.87 6.13
N THR A 213 35.21 -15.97 6.24
CA THR A 213 34.90 -16.85 5.10
C THR A 213 33.42 -16.95 4.80
N SER A 214 32.56 -16.72 5.78
CA SER A 214 31.13 -16.58 5.55
C SER A 214 30.44 -15.68 6.58
N VAL A 215 29.37 -15.02 6.18
CA VAL A 215 28.47 -14.29 7.07
C VAL A 215 27.03 -14.71 6.77
N CYS A 216 26.21 -14.91 7.81
CA CYS A 216 24.79 -15.20 7.63
C CYS A 216 23.94 -14.71 8.79
N TRP A 217 22.93 -13.91 8.48
CA TRP A 217 21.96 -13.39 9.44
C TRP A 217 20.98 -14.46 9.86
N ASN A 218 20.62 -14.43 11.14
CA ASN A 218 19.44 -15.13 11.61
C ASN A 218 18.16 -14.51 11.00
N GLU A 219 17.07 -15.26 11.02
CA GLU A 219 15.82 -14.84 10.36
C GLU A 219 15.19 -13.60 10.97
N ARG A 220 15.39 -13.39 12.29
CA ARG A 220 14.94 -12.19 13.01
C ARG A 220 15.82 -10.96 12.77
N GLY A 221 17.00 -11.13 12.16
CA GLY A 221 17.97 -10.09 11.85
C GLY A 221 18.68 -9.47 13.06
N SER A 222 18.58 -10.08 14.24
CA SER A 222 19.23 -9.62 15.48
C SER A 222 20.66 -10.15 15.65
N THR A 223 20.92 -11.34 15.10
CA THR A 223 22.13 -12.12 15.39
C THR A 223 22.80 -12.49 14.07
N LEU A 224 24.12 -12.34 14.01
CA LEU A 224 24.92 -12.66 12.84
C LEU A 224 25.88 -13.83 13.16
N ALA A 225 25.87 -14.85 12.32
CA ALA A 225 26.90 -15.88 12.32
C ALA A 225 28.05 -15.48 11.39
N VAL A 226 29.29 -15.64 11.84
CA VAL A 226 30.52 -15.36 11.10
C VAL A 226 31.37 -16.63 11.09
N GLY A 227 31.54 -17.24 9.92
CA GLY A 227 32.43 -18.38 9.71
C GLY A 227 33.83 -17.90 9.38
N THR A 228 34.84 -18.58 9.93
CA THR A 228 36.25 -18.19 9.80
C THR A 228 37.07 -19.19 9.00
N HIS A 229 38.27 -18.77 8.56
CA HIS A 229 39.19 -19.59 7.80
C HIS A 229 39.76 -20.76 8.62
N LYS A 230 39.92 -20.59 9.94
CA LYS A 230 40.39 -21.64 10.85
C LYS A 230 39.32 -22.67 11.23
N GLY A 231 38.07 -22.52 10.79
CA GLY A 231 36.99 -23.46 11.09
C GLY A 231 36.16 -23.09 12.34
N LEU A 232 36.28 -21.87 12.83
CA LEU A 232 35.43 -21.37 13.91
C LEU A 232 34.15 -20.75 13.33
N VAL A 233 33.07 -20.79 14.12
CA VAL A 233 31.84 -20.05 13.83
C VAL A 233 31.52 -19.17 15.02
N GLN A 234 31.70 -17.86 14.84
CA GLN A 234 31.39 -16.86 15.86
C GLN A 234 29.95 -16.38 15.69
N ILE A 235 29.25 -16.18 16.80
CA ILE A 235 27.88 -15.69 16.86
C ILE A 235 27.89 -14.32 17.51
N TRP A 236 27.39 -13.32 16.80
CA TRP A 236 27.43 -11.92 17.21
C TRP A 236 26.03 -11.35 17.40
N ASP A 237 25.84 -10.62 18.49
CA ASP A 237 24.72 -9.72 18.67
C ASP A 237 25.02 -8.42 17.91
N ALA A 238 24.30 -8.18 16.82
CA ALA A 238 24.53 -7.03 15.98
C ALA A 238 24.02 -5.71 16.60
N ALA A 239 23.05 -5.77 17.52
CA ALA A 239 22.50 -4.56 18.16
C ALA A 239 23.49 -4.00 19.18
N ASN A 240 24.14 -4.89 19.93
CA ASN A 240 25.10 -4.53 20.97
C ASN A 240 26.56 -4.56 20.51
N GLY A 241 26.84 -5.11 19.32
CA GLY A 241 28.20 -5.26 18.80
C GLY A 241 29.07 -6.21 19.64
N LYS A 242 28.46 -7.25 20.22
CA LYS A 242 29.14 -8.19 21.13
C LYS A 242 29.10 -9.61 20.60
N MET A 243 30.21 -10.33 20.78
CA MET A 243 30.25 -11.77 20.53
C MET A 243 29.47 -12.50 21.63
N ILE A 244 28.45 -13.26 21.24
CA ILE A 244 27.63 -14.10 22.14
C ILE A 244 28.35 -15.42 22.39
N ASN A 245 28.84 -16.06 21.33
CA ASN A 245 29.40 -17.41 21.41
C ASN A 245 30.44 -17.65 20.29
N SER A 246 31.34 -18.61 20.51
CA SER A 246 32.28 -19.11 19.50
C SER A 246 32.21 -20.63 19.48
N LEU A 247 31.85 -21.19 18.33
CA LEU A 247 31.54 -22.60 18.17
C LEU A 247 32.69 -23.32 17.42
N PRO A 248 33.59 -24.05 18.11
CA PRO A 248 34.70 -24.79 17.50
C PRO A 248 34.25 -26.15 16.97
N GLY A 249 34.99 -26.80 16.06
CA GLY A 249 34.80 -28.23 15.72
C GLY A 249 34.89 -28.59 14.23
N HIS A 250 34.99 -27.59 13.34
CA HIS A 250 35.48 -27.82 11.99
C HIS A 250 37.01 -27.76 11.95
N ASN A 251 37.62 -28.55 11.06
CA ASN A 251 39.09 -28.61 10.91
C ASN A 251 39.62 -27.69 9.80
N ALA A 252 38.74 -27.00 9.09
CA ALA A 252 39.06 -26.12 7.97
C ALA A 252 37.98 -25.04 7.81
N ARG A 253 38.22 -24.08 6.92
CA ARG A 253 37.35 -22.92 6.70
C ARG A 253 35.86 -23.25 6.61
N VAL A 254 35.03 -22.38 7.21
CA VAL A 254 33.57 -22.45 7.13
C VAL A 254 33.08 -21.52 6.03
N GLY A 255 32.88 -22.06 4.83
CA GLY A 255 32.48 -21.31 3.65
C GLY A 255 30.96 -21.12 3.53
N ALA A 256 30.14 -21.94 4.20
CA ALA A 256 28.69 -21.91 4.06
C ALA A 256 27.98 -21.95 5.42
N LEU A 257 26.94 -21.13 5.58
CA LEU A 257 26.13 -21.04 6.79
C LEU A 257 24.66 -21.00 6.42
N ALA A 258 23.80 -21.64 7.21
CA ALA A 258 22.36 -21.56 7.05
C ALA A 258 21.65 -21.73 8.41
N TRP A 259 20.71 -20.82 8.68
CA TRP A 259 19.88 -20.84 9.89
C TRP A 259 18.59 -21.64 9.69
N ASN A 260 18.14 -22.28 10.76
CA ASN A 260 16.83 -22.88 10.94
C ASN A 260 16.35 -22.50 12.35
N ALA A 261 15.60 -21.40 12.44
CA ALA A 261 15.25 -20.77 13.72
C ALA A 261 16.48 -20.58 14.64
N GLU A 262 16.57 -21.35 15.72
CA GLU A 262 17.67 -21.29 16.70
C GLU A 262 18.81 -22.28 16.41
N MET A 263 18.67 -23.12 15.37
CA MET A 263 19.72 -24.05 14.92
C MET A 263 20.55 -23.42 13.80
N LEU A 264 21.87 -23.45 13.93
CA LEU A 264 22.81 -23.05 12.90
C LEU A 264 23.44 -24.28 12.25
N SER A 265 23.42 -24.31 10.92
CA SER A 265 24.15 -25.30 10.11
C SER A 265 25.37 -24.65 9.47
N SER A 266 26.55 -25.23 9.69
CA SER A 266 27.82 -24.76 9.11
C SER A 266 28.42 -25.82 8.20
N GLY A 267 28.74 -25.45 6.95
CA GLY A 267 29.40 -26.27 5.95
C GLY A 267 30.85 -25.84 5.76
N SER A 268 31.77 -26.83 5.76
CA SER A 268 33.20 -26.57 5.76
C SER A 268 33.94 -27.24 4.60
N ARG A 269 35.16 -26.76 4.36
CA ARG A 269 36.18 -27.41 3.52
C ARG A 269 36.57 -28.81 4.02
N ASP A 270 36.32 -29.11 5.29
CA ASP A 270 36.49 -30.46 5.85
C ASP A 270 35.45 -31.48 5.38
N ARG A 271 34.51 -31.06 4.50
CA ARG A 271 33.47 -31.88 3.84
C ARG A 271 32.29 -32.24 4.73
N THR A 272 32.29 -31.77 5.98
CA THR A 272 31.22 -32.04 6.94
C THR A 272 30.29 -30.84 7.08
N ILE A 273 29.07 -31.13 7.52
CA ILE A 273 28.10 -30.10 7.94
C ILE A 273 27.79 -30.34 9.42
N LEU A 274 27.93 -29.31 10.24
CA LEU A 274 27.62 -29.38 11.66
C LEU A 274 26.35 -28.59 11.94
N GLN A 275 25.43 -29.17 12.70
CA GLN A 275 24.19 -28.53 13.15
C GLN A 275 24.23 -28.38 14.66
N ARG A 276 24.06 -27.13 15.12
CA ARG A 276 24.21 -26.75 16.54
C ARG A 276 23.14 -25.76 16.94
N ASP A 277 22.59 -25.89 18.15
CA ASP A 277 21.82 -24.83 18.79
C ASP A 277 22.81 -23.81 19.36
N PHE A 278 22.79 -22.58 18.88
CA PHE A 278 23.78 -21.59 19.31
C PHE A 278 23.60 -21.13 20.77
N ARG A 279 22.42 -21.38 21.36
CA ARG A 279 22.09 -21.04 22.76
C ARG A 279 22.65 -22.07 23.73
N CYS A 280 22.93 -23.28 23.25
CA CYS A 280 23.54 -24.33 24.05
C CYS A 280 25.05 -24.10 24.20
N SER A 281 25.62 -24.65 25.29
CA SER A 281 27.06 -24.62 25.51
C SER A 281 27.81 -25.22 24.30
N PRO A 282 29.02 -24.74 23.95
CA PRO A 282 29.85 -25.35 22.90
C PRO A 282 30.17 -26.83 23.11
N THR A 283 29.99 -27.34 24.33
CA THR A 283 30.15 -28.76 24.70
C THR A 283 28.89 -29.60 24.47
N SER A 284 27.80 -29.00 24.01
CA SER A 284 26.54 -29.70 23.71
C SER A 284 26.67 -30.64 22.51
N PRO A 285 25.86 -31.72 22.44
CA PRO A 285 25.93 -32.66 21.32
C PRO A 285 25.61 -31.97 20.00
N GLU A 286 26.52 -32.12 19.03
CA GLU A 286 26.35 -31.64 17.66
C GLU A 286 25.82 -32.76 16.75
N ARG A 287 25.00 -32.39 15.76
CA ARG A 287 24.64 -33.31 14.68
C ARG A 287 25.59 -33.09 13.52
N ARG A 288 26.33 -34.14 13.16
CA ARG A 288 27.32 -34.15 12.07
C ARG A 288 26.75 -34.88 10.84
N LEU A 289 26.60 -34.17 9.73
CA LEU A 289 26.21 -34.73 8.45
C LEU A 289 27.45 -34.96 7.60
N VAL A 290 27.59 -36.19 7.09
CA VAL A 290 28.74 -36.63 6.29
C VAL A 290 28.21 -37.21 4.99
N GLY A 291 28.74 -36.74 3.86
CA GLY A 291 28.35 -37.25 2.54
C GLY A 291 29.16 -36.64 1.40
N HIS A 292 29.53 -35.37 1.52
CA HIS A 292 30.38 -34.72 0.52
C HIS A 292 31.81 -35.27 0.57
N ARG A 293 32.45 -35.37 -0.60
CA ARG A 293 33.85 -35.80 -0.77
C ARG A 293 34.82 -34.63 -0.88
N GLN A 294 34.31 -33.43 -1.10
CA GLN A 294 35.06 -32.18 -1.17
C GLN A 294 34.32 -31.06 -0.42
N GLU A 295 34.84 -29.84 -0.46
CA GLU A 295 34.34 -28.69 0.29
C GLU A 295 32.84 -28.45 0.07
N VAL A 296 32.11 -28.22 1.17
CA VAL A 296 30.70 -27.80 1.12
C VAL A 296 30.66 -26.30 0.85
N CYS A 297 30.09 -25.92 -0.30
CA CYS A 297 30.13 -24.54 -0.81
C CYS A 297 28.75 -23.90 -0.97
N GLY A 298 27.69 -24.70 -1.05
CA GLY A 298 26.30 -24.27 -1.00
C GLY A 298 25.59 -24.88 0.20
N LEU A 299 24.81 -24.09 0.94
CA LEU A 299 24.03 -24.56 2.08
C LEU A 299 22.78 -23.69 2.26
N LYS A 300 21.59 -24.28 2.28
CA LYS A 300 20.33 -23.52 2.49
C LYS A 300 19.22 -24.39 3.08
N TRP A 301 18.61 -23.92 4.16
CA TRP A 301 17.39 -24.51 4.70
C TRP A 301 16.18 -24.18 3.85
N SER A 302 15.22 -25.10 3.80
CA SER A 302 13.91 -24.87 3.22
C SER A 302 13.13 -23.86 4.07
N PRO A 303 12.22 -23.06 3.47
CA PRO A 303 11.45 -22.03 4.19
C PRO A 303 10.58 -22.56 5.35
N ASP A 304 10.32 -23.86 5.38
CA ASP A 304 9.53 -24.56 6.40
C ASP A 304 10.36 -25.43 7.35
N TYR A 305 11.70 -25.35 7.25
CA TYR A 305 12.65 -26.04 8.13
C TYR A 305 12.64 -27.57 8.09
N GLN A 306 11.96 -28.17 7.10
CA GLN A 306 11.89 -29.63 6.99
C GLN A 306 13.11 -30.24 6.30
N HIS A 307 13.73 -29.50 5.37
CA HIS A 307 14.80 -29.98 4.54
C HIS A 307 15.98 -29.00 4.48
N LEU A 308 17.19 -29.54 4.54
CA LEU A 308 18.42 -28.79 4.28
C LEU A 308 18.95 -29.21 2.91
N ALA A 309 19.33 -28.26 2.06
CA ALA A 309 20.04 -28.56 0.81
C ALA A 309 21.50 -28.17 0.95
N SER A 310 22.42 -29.04 0.51
CA SER A 310 23.85 -28.76 0.46
C SER A 310 24.46 -29.12 -0.88
N GLY A 311 25.43 -28.33 -1.31
CA GLY A 311 26.15 -28.52 -2.55
C GLY A 311 27.65 -28.42 -2.34
N GLY A 312 28.38 -29.33 -2.97
CA GLY A 312 29.81 -29.48 -2.76
C GLY A 312 30.63 -29.22 -4.00
N ASN A 313 31.93 -29.07 -3.79
CA ASN A 313 32.94 -29.08 -4.85
C ASN A 313 33.14 -30.47 -5.48
N ASP A 314 32.48 -31.50 -4.94
CA ASP A 314 32.36 -32.84 -5.51
C ASP A 314 31.24 -32.96 -6.54
N ASN A 315 30.68 -31.82 -6.95
CA ASN A 315 29.61 -31.66 -7.95
C ASN A 315 28.27 -32.29 -7.55
N LYS A 316 28.11 -32.65 -6.27
CA LYS A 316 26.88 -33.26 -5.76
C LYS A 316 25.98 -32.24 -5.10
N LEU A 317 24.68 -32.46 -5.22
CA LEU A 317 23.64 -31.79 -4.47
C LEU A 317 22.94 -32.83 -3.58
N PHE A 318 22.95 -32.59 -2.26
CA PHE A 318 22.24 -33.41 -1.29
C PHE A 318 21.06 -32.64 -0.71
N VAL A 319 19.98 -33.37 -0.43
CA VAL A 319 18.87 -32.91 0.41
C VAL A 319 18.82 -33.77 1.65
N TRP A 320 18.85 -33.15 2.82
CA TRP A 320 18.86 -33.79 4.13
C TRP A 320 17.53 -33.54 4.82
N SER A 321 17.04 -34.54 5.55
CA SER A 321 15.86 -34.37 6.41
C SER A 321 16.26 -33.74 7.75
N ASN A 322 15.36 -32.96 8.36
CA ASN A 322 15.55 -32.47 9.73
C ASN A 322 15.36 -33.57 10.81
N SER A 323 15.00 -34.80 10.44
CA SER A 323 14.99 -35.95 11.36
C SER A 323 16.42 -36.38 11.78
N ASN A 324 16.59 -37.19 12.83
CA ASN A 324 17.91 -37.66 13.31
C ASN A 324 18.75 -38.48 12.31
N ALA A 325 18.28 -38.68 11.08
CA ALA A 325 19.02 -39.38 10.04
C ALA A 325 20.25 -38.57 9.61
N THR A 326 21.43 -39.19 9.60
CA THR A 326 22.68 -38.55 9.17
C THR A 326 22.99 -38.75 7.68
N ALA A 327 22.21 -39.59 7.00
CA ALA A 327 22.31 -39.83 5.56
C ALA A 327 21.46 -38.82 4.75
N PRO A 328 21.86 -38.49 3.51
CA PRO A 328 21.06 -37.63 2.65
C PRO A 328 19.76 -38.34 2.23
N LEU A 329 18.64 -37.62 2.26
CA LEU A 329 17.34 -38.09 1.78
C LEU A 329 17.35 -38.24 0.26
N GLN A 330 17.92 -37.26 -0.45
CA GLN A 330 18.09 -37.28 -1.90
C GLN A 330 19.52 -36.92 -2.28
N THR A 331 19.99 -37.55 -3.36
CA THR A 331 21.31 -37.30 -3.95
C THR A 331 21.17 -37.05 -5.43
N TYR A 332 21.57 -35.87 -5.89
CA TYR A 332 21.59 -35.51 -7.31
C TYR A 332 23.04 -35.38 -7.80
N CYS A 333 23.32 -35.96 -8.96
CA CYS A 333 24.67 -36.05 -9.53
C CYS A 333 24.77 -35.44 -10.94
N ASP A 334 23.74 -34.73 -11.40
CA ASP A 334 23.67 -34.21 -12.78
C ASP A 334 24.53 -32.97 -13.02
N HIS A 335 24.98 -32.27 -11.97
CA HIS A 335 25.92 -31.17 -12.11
C HIS A 335 27.34 -31.71 -12.36
N ILE A 336 28.06 -31.09 -13.29
CA ILE A 336 29.41 -31.50 -13.70
C ILE A 336 30.50 -30.60 -13.07
N ALA A 337 30.09 -29.68 -12.18
CA ALA A 337 30.95 -28.75 -11.48
C ALA A 337 30.39 -28.43 -10.09
N ALA A 338 31.17 -27.72 -9.27
CA ALA A 338 30.81 -27.34 -7.91
C ALA A 338 29.44 -26.67 -7.82
N VAL A 339 28.64 -27.05 -6.81
CA VAL A 339 27.28 -26.54 -6.62
C VAL A 339 27.25 -25.57 -5.44
N LYS A 340 27.57 -24.31 -5.71
CA LYS A 340 27.49 -23.22 -4.71
C LYS A 340 26.08 -22.65 -4.62
N ALA A 341 25.48 -22.39 -5.78
CA ALA A 341 24.22 -21.70 -5.87
C ALA A 341 23.07 -22.66 -5.51
N ILE A 342 22.42 -22.42 -4.37
CA ILE A 342 21.28 -23.21 -3.89
C ILE A 342 20.19 -22.26 -3.40
N SER A 343 18.97 -22.46 -3.89
CA SER A 343 17.84 -21.60 -3.52
C SER A 343 16.52 -22.38 -3.53
N TRP A 344 15.87 -22.46 -2.38
CA TRP A 344 14.52 -23.01 -2.25
C TRP A 344 13.48 -22.01 -2.74
N SER A 345 12.48 -22.49 -3.47
CA SER A 345 11.36 -21.64 -3.87
C SER A 345 10.51 -21.28 -2.64
N PRO A 346 10.26 -19.98 -2.39
CA PRO A 346 9.34 -19.55 -1.33
C PRO A 346 7.87 -19.75 -1.72
N HIS A 347 7.59 -19.99 -3.01
CA HIS A 347 6.23 -20.07 -3.56
C HIS A 347 5.72 -21.49 -3.73
N GLN A 348 6.63 -22.44 -3.96
CA GLN A 348 6.29 -23.84 -4.19
C GLN A 348 7.12 -24.72 -3.26
N HIS A 349 6.46 -25.31 -2.28
CA HIS A 349 7.09 -26.29 -1.40
C HIS A 349 7.66 -27.46 -2.21
N GLY A 350 8.86 -27.90 -1.84
CA GLY A 350 9.59 -28.96 -2.53
C GLY A 350 10.28 -28.55 -3.84
N LEU A 351 10.15 -27.30 -4.30
CA LEU A 351 10.89 -26.82 -5.48
C LEU A 351 12.26 -26.25 -5.07
N LEU A 352 13.33 -26.89 -5.53
CA LEU A 352 14.72 -26.49 -5.27
C LEU A 352 15.41 -26.10 -6.57
N ALA A 353 16.08 -24.95 -6.60
CA ALA A 353 16.95 -24.55 -7.70
C ALA A 353 18.42 -24.68 -7.30
N SER A 354 19.24 -25.28 -8.17
CA SER A 354 20.69 -25.36 -7.98
C SER A 354 21.44 -24.92 -9.24
N GLY A 355 22.61 -24.31 -9.06
CA GLY A 355 23.46 -23.82 -10.15
C GLY A 355 24.85 -24.43 -10.08
N GLY A 356 25.34 -24.91 -11.22
CA GLY A 356 26.67 -25.48 -11.34
C GLY A 356 27.76 -24.46 -11.70
N GLY A 357 28.98 -24.77 -11.28
CA GLY A 357 30.17 -23.97 -11.51
C GLY A 357 30.65 -23.91 -12.97
N THR A 358 31.92 -23.58 -13.18
CA THR A 358 32.49 -23.20 -14.50
C THR A 358 32.39 -24.25 -15.59
N ALA A 359 32.47 -25.55 -15.26
CA ALA A 359 32.35 -26.62 -16.24
C ALA A 359 30.90 -27.03 -16.54
N ASP A 360 29.96 -26.72 -15.66
CA ASP A 360 28.55 -27.12 -15.78
C ASP A 360 27.65 -26.01 -16.34
N ARG A 361 27.72 -24.79 -15.76
CA ARG A 361 27.01 -23.58 -16.21
C ARG A 361 25.48 -23.69 -16.26
N CYS A 362 24.91 -24.77 -15.75
CA CYS A 362 23.48 -25.01 -15.80
C CYS A 362 22.81 -24.62 -14.48
N ILE A 363 21.59 -24.08 -14.59
CA ILE A 363 20.65 -24.00 -13.47
C ILE A 363 19.67 -25.16 -13.64
N ARG A 364 19.50 -25.98 -12.61
CA ARG A 364 18.58 -27.12 -12.56
C ARG A 364 17.52 -26.90 -11.50
N PHE A 365 16.29 -27.31 -11.80
CA PHE A 365 15.13 -27.23 -10.92
C PHE A 365 14.69 -28.63 -10.54
N TRP A 366 14.56 -28.89 -9.24
CA TRP A 366 14.28 -30.20 -8.68
C TRP A 366 12.98 -30.17 -7.89
N ASN A 367 12.21 -31.25 -7.99
CA ASN A 367 11.16 -31.53 -7.03
C ASN A 367 11.71 -32.50 -5.97
N THR A 368 11.89 -32.00 -4.75
CA THR A 368 12.50 -32.77 -3.66
C THR A 368 11.58 -33.81 -3.06
N LEU A 369 10.27 -33.76 -3.32
CA LEU A 369 9.30 -34.75 -2.84
C LEU A 369 9.38 -36.06 -3.62
N ASN A 370 9.67 -35.99 -4.92
CA ASN A 370 9.73 -37.15 -5.81
C ASN A 370 11.11 -37.38 -6.45
N ALA A 371 12.11 -36.58 -6.07
CA ALA A 371 13.48 -36.66 -6.56
C ALA A 371 13.68 -36.44 -8.07
N GLN A 372 12.76 -35.73 -8.73
CA GLN A 372 12.83 -35.52 -10.18
C GLN A 372 13.45 -34.17 -10.54
N CYS A 373 14.29 -34.16 -11.58
CA CYS A 373 14.68 -32.95 -12.28
C CYS A 373 13.53 -32.49 -13.18
N LEU A 374 12.98 -31.31 -12.93
CA LEU A 374 11.84 -30.76 -13.69
C LEU A 374 12.30 -30.09 -14.98
N GLN A 375 13.24 -29.15 -14.86
CA GLN A 375 13.74 -28.33 -15.96
C GLN A 375 15.19 -27.92 -15.69
N TYR A 376 15.91 -27.57 -16.76
CA TYR A 376 17.22 -26.94 -16.65
C TYR A 376 17.42 -25.88 -17.74
N VAL A 377 18.33 -24.95 -17.49
CA VAL A 377 18.77 -23.95 -18.47
C VAL A 377 20.30 -23.83 -18.45
N ASP A 378 20.92 -23.87 -19.62
CA ASP A 378 22.33 -23.51 -19.77
C ASP A 378 22.46 -21.98 -19.78
N THR A 379 23.19 -21.45 -18.82
CA THR A 379 23.39 -20.00 -18.66
C THR A 379 24.61 -19.50 -19.42
N GLY A 380 25.45 -20.40 -19.93
CA GLY A 380 26.70 -20.09 -20.63
C GLY A 380 27.78 -19.48 -19.74
N SER A 381 27.63 -19.48 -18.41
CA SER A 381 28.58 -18.89 -17.46
C SER A 381 28.55 -19.65 -16.12
N GLN A 382 29.64 -19.59 -15.35
CA GLN A 382 29.68 -20.13 -13.98
C GLN A 382 28.54 -19.52 -13.15
N VAL A 383 27.69 -20.35 -12.52
CA VAL A 383 26.61 -19.85 -11.65
C VAL A 383 27.17 -19.70 -10.22
N CYS A 384 27.17 -18.47 -9.72
CA CYS A 384 27.71 -18.17 -8.39
C CYS A 384 26.63 -18.27 -7.32
N ASN A 385 25.46 -17.66 -7.53
CA ASN A 385 24.36 -17.71 -6.58
C ASN A 385 23.00 -17.67 -7.29
N LEU A 386 21.98 -18.14 -6.57
CA LEU A 386 20.59 -18.10 -6.99
C LEU A 386 19.73 -17.49 -5.87
N ALA A 387 18.84 -16.58 -6.24
CA ALA A 387 17.85 -16.01 -5.34
C ALA A 387 16.47 -16.04 -5.99
N TRP A 388 15.54 -16.74 -5.36
CA TRP A 388 14.12 -16.61 -5.70
C TRP A 388 13.60 -15.24 -5.28
N SER A 389 12.78 -14.64 -6.14
CA SER A 389 11.97 -13.50 -5.75
C SER A 389 11.00 -13.92 -4.63
N LYS A 390 10.78 -13.04 -3.66
CA LYS A 390 9.74 -13.20 -2.63
C LYS A 390 8.33 -12.92 -3.15
N HIS A 391 8.21 -12.25 -4.29
CA HIS A 391 6.95 -11.66 -4.76
C HIS A 391 6.41 -12.28 -6.04
N SER A 392 7.27 -12.95 -6.79
CA SER A 392 6.98 -13.42 -8.15
C SER A 392 7.69 -14.73 -8.43
N ASN A 393 7.22 -15.50 -9.41
CA ASN A 393 7.92 -16.70 -9.86
C ASN A 393 9.09 -16.34 -10.78
N GLU A 394 10.02 -15.54 -10.26
CA GLU A 394 11.23 -15.08 -10.94
C GLU A 394 12.45 -15.51 -10.12
N VAL A 395 13.52 -15.91 -10.81
CA VAL A 395 14.79 -16.31 -10.20
C VAL A 395 15.89 -15.39 -10.69
N VAL A 396 16.67 -14.85 -9.78
CA VAL A 396 17.90 -14.12 -10.09
C VAL A 396 19.07 -15.09 -10.01
N SER A 397 19.91 -15.08 -11.03
CA SER A 397 21.22 -15.74 -11.00
C SER A 397 22.34 -14.71 -11.16
N THR A 398 23.41 -14.92 -10.39
CA THR A 398 24.67 -14.18 -10.55
C THR A 398 25.70 -15.09 -11.19
N HIS A 399 26.53 -14.50 -12.05
CA HIS A 399 27.46 -15.26 -12.87
C HIS A 399 28.90 -14.81 -12.70
N GLY A 400 29.79 -15.79 -12.70
CA GLY A 400 31.23 -15.61 -12.80
C GLY A 400 31.70 -15.70 -14.25
N TYR A 401 32.78 -16.45 -14.48
CA TYR A 401 33.42 -16.55 -15.79
C TYR A 401 32.48 -17.21 -16.84
N SER A 402 32.34 -16.67 -18.05
CA SER A 402 33.01 -15.48 -18.62
C SER A 402 32.14 -14.22 -18.69
N GLN A 403 30.91 -14.25 -18.17
CA GLN A 403 29.93 -13.20 -18.46
C GLN A 403 29.80 -12.10 -17.38
N ASN A 404 30.24 -12.35 -16.14
CA ASN A 404 30.27 -11.37 -15.02
C ASN A 404 28.97 -10.54 -14.89
N GLN A 405 27.84 -11.22 -14.99
CA GLN A 405 26.52 -10.60 -15.16
C GLN A 405 25.52 -11.08 -14.12
N ILE A 406 24.40 -10.37 -14.05
CA ILE A 406 23.22 -10.75 -13.27
C ILE A 406 22.08 -10.99 -14.27
N VAL A 407 21.41 -12.13 -14.16
CA VAL A 407 20.30 -12.48 -15.05
C VAL A 407 19.04 -12.76 -14.25
N VAL A 408 17.91 -12.25 -14.72
CA VAL A 408 16.59 -12.51 -14.15
C VAL A 408 15.83 -13.44 -15.08
N TRP A 409 15.42 -14.59 -14.56
CA TRP A 409 14.71 -15.64 -15.28
C TRP A 409 13.27 -15.71 -14.82
N LYS A 410 12.35 -15.89 -15.77
CA LYS A 410 10.94 -16.17 -15.48
C LYS A 410 10.71 -17.66 -15.36
N TYR A 411 10.30 -18.15 -14.19
CA TYR A 411 9.93 -19.55 -13.98
C TYR A 411 8.41 -19.73 -14.14
N PRO A 412 7.91 -20.82 -14.77
CA PRO A 412 8.61 -22.00 -15.32
C PRO A 412 9.05 -21.88 -16.79
N SER A 413 8.87 -20.73 -17.44
CA SER A 413 9.22 -20.58 -18.87
C SER A 413 10.73 -20.59 -19.15
N LEU A 414 11.54 -20.34 -18.12
CA LEU A 414 12.98 -20.09 -18.18
C LEU A 414 13.39 -19.00 -19.20
N GLN A 415 12.45 -18.10 -19.50
CA GLN A 415 12.73 -16.95 -20.35
C GLN A 415 13.54 -15.92 -19.58
N GLN A 416 14.64 -15.48 -20.18
CA GLN A 416 15.42 -14.38 -19.67
C GLN A 416 14.66 -13.05 -19.81
N ILE A 417 14.42 -12.38 -18.68
CA ILE A 417 13.73 -11.08 -18.62
C ILE A 417 14.72 -9.94 -18.89
N THR A 418 15.85 -9.94 -18.17
CA THR A 418 16.88 -8.91 -18.31
C THR A 418 18.27 -9.47 -18.00
N LYS A 419 19.27 -8.77 -18.51
CA LYS A 419 20.70 -8.94 -18.20
C LYS A 419 21.21 -7.60 -17.67
N LEU A 420 21.76 -7.64 -16.46
CA LEU A 420 22.41 -6.49 -15.83
C LEU A 420 23.92 -6.73 -15.89
N THR A 421 24.63 -5.71 -16.34
CA THR A 421 26.10 -5.68 -16.44
C THR A 421 26.57 -4.47 -15.66
N GLY A 422 27.64 -4.61 -14.90
CA GLY A 422 28.16 -3.51 -14.10
C GLY A 422 29.41 -3.86 -13.32
N HIS A 423 29.55 -5.11 -12.88
CA HIS A 423 30.79 -5.59 -12.31
C HIS A 423 31.82 -5.92 -13.39
N THR A 424 33.08 -5.64 -13.11
CA THR A 424 34.20 -5.99 -14.00
C THR A 424 34.75 -7.39 -13.71
N TYR A 425 34.58 -7.87 -12.47
CA TYR A 425 34.95 -9.21 -12.02
C TYR A 425 33.72 -10.10 -11.82
N ARG A 426 33.95 -11.37 -11.43
CA ARG A 426 32.92 -12.37 -11.18
C ARG A 426 31.97 -11.89 -10.09
N VAL A 427 30.66 -12.01 -10.31
CA VAL A 427 29.66 -11.63 -9.31
C VAL A 427 29.50 -12.77 -8.30
N LEU A 428 30.38 -12.80 -7.30
CA LEU A 428 30.51 -13.92 -6.37
C LEU A 428 29.52 -13.87 -5.21
N TYR A 429 29.03 -12.69 -4.85
CA TYR A 429 28.18 -12.50 -3.67
C TYR A 429 26.85 -11.87 -4.06
N LEU A 430 25.76 -12.38 -3.47
CA LEU A 430 24.45 -11.75 -3.55
C LEU A 430 23.74 -11.82 -2.21
N ALA A 431 22.92 -10.82 -1.96
CA ALA A 431 21.88 -10.88 -0.95
C ALA A 431 20.64 -10.13 -1.44
N MET A 432 19.47 -10.53 -0.97
CA MET A 432 18.20 -9.87 -1.31
C MET A 432 17.73 -9.07 -0.11
N SER A 433 17.20 -7.87 -0.36
CA SER A 433 16.65 -7.02 0.67
C SER A 433 15.50 -7.70 1.44
N PRO A 434 15.22 -7.28 2.67
CA PRO A 434 14.15 -7.85 3.48
C PRO A 434 12.78 -7.74 2.81
N ASP A 435 12.52 -6.60 2.16
CA ASP A 435 11.32 -6.35 1.38
C ASP A 435 11.25 -7.15 0.08
N GLY A 436 12.33 -7.78 -0.37
CA GLY A 436 12.39 -8.56 -1.61
C GLY A 436 12.31 -7.73 -2.89
N GLU A 437 12.48 -6.40 -2.83
CA GLU A 437 12.43 -5.50 -3.99
C GLU A 437 13.80 -5.32 -4.66
N SER A 438 14.85 -5.27 -3.83
CA SER A 438 16.20 -4.99 -4.27
C SER A 438 17.12 -6.17 -4.01
N ILE A 439 18.20 -6.24 -4.78
CA ILE A 439 19.33 -7.11 -4.48
C ILE A 439 20.58 -6.26 -4.32
N VAL A 440 21.53 -6.78 -3.56
CA VAL A 440 22.91 -6.31 -3.53
C VAL A 440 23.81 -7.38 -4.14
N THR A 441 24.79 -6.96 -4.92
CA THR A 441 25.82 -7.84 -5.47
C THR A 441 27.21 -7.33 -5.14
N GLY A 442 28.10 -8.25 -4.81
CA GLY A 442 29.52 -7.97 -4.55
C GLY A 442 30.43 -8.79 -5.47
N ALA A 443 31.54 -8.20 -5.87
CA ALA A 443 32.55 -8.81 -6.72
C ALA A 443 33.95 -8.35 -6.32
N GLY A 444 34.99 -9.05 -6.78
CA GLY A 444 36.40 -8.66 -6.62
C GLY A 444 36.81 -7.38 -7.35
N ASP A 445 35.86 -6.62 -7.91
CA ASP A 445 36.08 -5.25 -8.37
C ASP A 445 35.92 -4.22 -7.24
N GLU A 446 35.90 -4.70 -5.99
CA GLU A 446 35.79 -3.93 -4.76
C GLU A 446 34.53 -3.07 -4.70
N THR A 447 33.45 -3.46 -5.40
CA THR A 447 32.17 -2.74 -5.34
C THR A 447 31.03 -3.60 -4.81
N LEU A 448 30.15 -2.97 -4.02
CA LEU A 448 28.81 -3.47 -3.70
C LEU A 448 27.77 -2.66 -4.48
N ARG A 449 27.03 -3.32 -5.36
CA ARG A 449 26.04 -2.66 -6.24
C ARG A 449 24.63 -3.06 -5.85
N PHE A 450 23.76 -2.07 -5.73
CA PHE A 450 22.36 -2.26 -5.38
C PHE A 450 21.47 -2.11 -6.61
N TRP A 451 20.64 -3.12 -6.85
CA TRP A 451 19.79 -3.22 -8.04
C TRP A 451 18.34 -3.33 -7.62
N ASN A 452 17.49 -2.46 -8.15
CA ASN A 452 16.05 -2.58 -7.98
C ASN A 452 15.51 -3.51 -9.07
N ILE A 453 15.29 -4.77 -8.71
CA ILE A 453 14.93 -5.85 -9.65
C ILE A 453 13.47 -6.21 -9.54
N PHE A 454 12.90 -6.23 -8.34
CA PHE A 454 11.56 -6.71 -8.03
C PHE A 454 10.66 -5.53 -7.63
N ASN A 455 9.53 -5.42 -8.30
CA ASN A 455 8.47 -4.52 -7.84
C ASN A 455 7.62 -5.34 -6.88
N LYS A 456 7.21 -4.76 -5.75
CA LYS A 456 6.18 -5.35 -4.88
C LYS A 456 5.09 -5.97 -5.73
N SER A 457 4.89 -7.29 -5.63
CA SER A 457 3.62 -7.85 -6.06
C SER A 457 2.62 -7.12 -5.18
N ARG A 458 1.74 -6.32 -5.81
CA ARG A 458 0.73 -5.61 -5.05
C ARG A 458 -0.09 -6.73 -4.37
N SER A 459 0.13 -6.96 -3.07
CA SER A 459 -0.77 -7.69 -2.18
C SER A 459 -2.16 -7.24 -2.55
N SER A 460 -2.95 -8.13 -3.15
CA SER A 460 -4.20 -7.78 -3.82
C SER A 460 -4.13 -6.37 -4.43
N LYS A 461 -3.40 -6.27 -5.53
CA LYS A 461 -3.67 -5.28 -6.55
C LYS A 461 -5.19 -5.36 -6.79
N GLU A 462 -5.99 -4.59 -6.05
CA GLU A 462 -7.09 -3.86 -6.67
C GLU A 462 -6.47 -3.39 -7.98
N ASN A 463 -6.98 -3.95 -9.08
CA ASN A 463 -6.49 -3.65 -10.40
C ASN A 463 -6.23 -2.14 -10.42
N ARG A 464 -4.96 -1.69 -10.56
CA ARG A 464 -4.72 -0.27 -10.83
C ARG A 464 -5.12 -0.07 -12.28
N SER A 465 -6.43 -0.03 -12.45
CA SER A 465 -7.13 0.73 -13.45
C SER A 465 -6.77 2.20 -13.25
N VAL A 466 -6.92 2.98 -14.31
CA VAL A 466 -6.95 4.45 -14.25
C VAL A 466 -8.02 4.94 -13.25
N LEU A 467 -8.99 4.08 -12.87
CA LEU A 467 -9.90 4.27 -11.73
C LEU A 467 -9.25 4.28 -10.34
N ASN A 468 -8.00 3.83 -10.16
CA ASN A 468 -7.33 3.89 -8.84
C ASN A 468 -6.79 5.29 -8.50
N MET A 469 -7.11 6.30 -9.32
CA MET A 469 -7.06 7.73 -8.97
C MET A 469 -7.83 8.03 -7.66
N PHE A 470 -8.84 7.19 -7.38
CA PHE A 470 -9.75 7.36 -6.28
C PHE A 470 -9.16 7.07 -4.90
N SER A 471 -8.25 6.09 -4.73
CA SER A 471 -7.55 5.89 -3.44
C SER A 471 -6.66 7.08 -3.06
N HIS A 472 -6.14 7.80 -4.07
CA HIS A 472 -5.32 8.99 -3.93
C HIS A 472 -6.12 10.29 -4.04
N MET A 473 -7.46 10.22 -4.16
CA MET A 473 -8.30 11.40 -4.39
C MET A 473 -8.12 12.46 -3.30
N THR A 474 -7.99 12.09 -2.03
CA THR A 474 -7.76 13.05 -0.95
C THR A 474 -6.42 13.79 -1.12
N ARG A 475 -5.33 13.07 -1.40
CA ARG A 475 -4.01 13.67 -1.69
C ARG A 475 -4.02 14.46 -2.99
N TYR A 476 -4.69 13.96 -4.01
CA TYR A 476 -4.85 14.63 -5.30
C TYR A 476 -5.65 15.93 -5.15
N MET A 477 -6.76 15.90 -4.41
CA MET A 477 -7.54 17.07 -4.08
C MET A 477 -6.69 18.06 -3.30
N ILE A 478 -6.01 17.67 -2.22
CA ILE A 478 -5.12 18.57 -1.47
C ILE A 478 -4.08 19.20 -2.41
N LYS A 479 -3.35 18.39 -3.18
CA LYS A 479 -2.31 18.88 -4.11
C LYS A 479 -2.85 19.81 -5.20
N HIS A 480 -3.98 19.48 -5.83
CA HIS A 480 -4.57 20.37 -6.84
C HIS A 480 -5.17 21.62 -6.21
N THR A 481 -5.72 21.53 -5.00
CA THR A 481 -6.25 22.70 -4.29
C THR A 481 -5.11 23.68 -3.97
N GLU A 482 -3.91 23.19 -3.67
CA GLU A 482 -2.69 24.01 -3.55
C GLU A 482 -2.34 24.74 -4.86
N GLU A 483 -2.47 24.09 -6.02
CA GLU A 483 -2.24 24.74 -7.33
C GLU A 483 -3.24 25.90 -7.58
N PHE A 484 -4.48 25.76 -7.12
CA PHE A 484 -5.51 26.80 -7.22
C PHE A 484 -5.53 27.78 -6.04
N ARG A 485 -4.54 27.72 -5.13
CA ARG A 485 -4.50 28.53 -3.90
C ARG A 485 -4.66 30.03 -4.17
N LYS A 486 -4.05 30.54 -5.26
CA LYS A 486 -4.16 31.95 -5.69
C LYS A 486 -5.60 32.42 -5.92
N TYR A 487 -6.49 31.53 -6.37
CA TYR A 487 -7.88 31.88 -6.71
C TYR A 487 -8.82 31.73 -5.52
N GLY A 488 -8.45 30.96 -4.49
CA GLY A 488 -9.30 30.73 -3.32
C GLY A 488 -10.53 29.83 -3.56
N ILE A 489 -10.74 29.41 -4.81
CA ILE A 489 -11.88 28.63 -5.27
C ILE A 489 -11.50 27.80 -6.50
N GLY A 490 -12.02 26.58 -6.60
CA GLY A 490 -11.82 25.68 -7.73
C GLY A 490 -13.15 25.07 -8.22
N LYS A 491 -13.26 24.83 -9.53
CA LYS A 491 -14.45 24.19 -10.12
C LYS A 491 -14.12 22.75 -10.50
N VAL A 492 -14.96 21.81 -10.09
CA VAL A 492 -14.82 20.38 -10.41
C VAL A 492 -16.15 19.85 -10.93
N TRP A 493 -16.11 19.02 -11.95
CA TRP A 493 -17.29 18.31 -12.46
C TRP A 493 -17.13 16.83 -12.19
N ILE A 494 -18.11 16.25 -11.48
CA ILE A 494 -18.20 14.80 -11.29
C ILE A 494 -19.45 14.36 -12.04
N PHE A 495 -19.25 13.74 -13.21
CA PHE A 495 -20.30 13.51 -14.22
C PHE A 495 -21.04 14.80 -14.59
N ASN A 496 -22.35 14.83 -14.38
CA ASN A 496 -23.24 15.94 -14.65
C ASN A 496 -23.51 16.81 -13.41
N ILE A 497 -22.78 16.59 -12.31
CA ILE A 497 -22.98 17.31 -11.05
C ILE A 497 -21.86 18.35 -10.90
N PRO A 498 -22.20 19.65 -10.80
CA PRO A 498 -21.22 20.69 -10.56
C PRO A 498 -20.80 20.71 -9.09
N TYR A 499 -19.49 20.71 -8.86
CA TYR A 499 -18.85 20.90 -7.57
C TYR A 499 -18.00 22.16 -7.59
N VAL A 500 -17.97 22.85 -6.46
CA VAL A 500 -17.08 23.99 -6.23
C VAL A 500 -16.31 23.74 -4.94
N VAL A 501 -14.99 23.74 -5.02
CA VAL A 501 -14.08 23.54 -3.90
C VAL A 501 -13.64 24.91 -3.39
N ILE A 502 -13.85 25.18 -2.11
CA ILE A 502 -13.70 26.50 -1.49
C ILE A 502 -12.72 26.38 -0.34
N PHE A 503 -11.73 27.26 -0.34
CA PHE A 503 -10.64 27.29 0.65
C PHE A 503 -10.18 28.72 0.99
N LYS A 504 -10.89 29.75 0.50
CA LYS A 504 -10.74 31.15 0.94
C LYS A 504 -11.66 31.46 2.11
N ASP A 505 -11.10 32.02 3.18
CA ASP A 505 -11.79 32.42 4.41
C ASP A 505 -13.06 33.28 4.18
N GLU A 506 -12.98 34.32 3.35
CA GLU A 506 -14.12 35.19 2.99
C GLU A 506 -15.27 34.43 2.30
N TYR A 507 -14.95 33.39 1.53
CA TYR A 507 -15.95 32.56 0.83
C TYR A 507 -16.58 31.54 1.76
N VAL A 508 -15.77 30.97 2.64
CA VAL A 508 -16.22 30.05 3.69
C VAL A 508 -17.20 30.76 4.62
N GLU A 509 -16.93 32.01 5.03
CA GLU A 509 -17.86 32.81 5.83
C GLU A 509 -19.23 32.98 5.16
N LYS A 510 -19.27 33.41 3.88
CA LYS A 510 -20.54 33.62 3.15
C LYS A 510 -21.41 32.37 3.11
N ILE A 511 -20.81 31.19 3.04
CA ILE A 511 -21.54 29.91 3.01
C ILE A 511 -21.94 29.47 4.41
N LEU A 512 -21.01 29.51 5.37
CA LEU A 512 -21.23 29.00 6.72
C LEU A 512 -22.14 29.90 7.56
N SER A 513 -22.07 31.22 7.40
CA SER A 513 -22.94 32.17 8.12
C SER A 513 -24.41 32.11 7.66
N SER A 514 -24.69 31.54 6.49
CA SER A 514 -26.04 31.51 5.92
C SER A 514 -26.97 30.53 6.64
N SER A 515 -28.09 31.03 7.12
CA SER A 515 -29.18 30.23 7.72
C SER A 515 -30.01 29.43 6.71
N LYS A 516 -29.82 29.71 5.40
CA LYS A 516 -30.51 29.02 4.29
C LYS A 516 -29.68 27.87 3.69
N LEU A 517 -28.34 27.97 3.72
CA LEU A 517 -27.43 26.99 3.13
C LEU A 517 -27.07 25.84 4.10
N ILE A 518 -28.10 25.24 4.70
CA ILE A 518 -27.91 24.20 5.73
C ILE A 518 -27.87 22.77 5.14
N THR A 519 -28.39 22.58 3.93
CA THR A 519 -28.50 21.28 3.27
C THR A 519 -27.12 20.68 2.99
N LYS A 520 -26.90 19.45 3.45
CA LYS A 520 -25.65 18.71 3.24
C LYS A 520 -25.43 18.36 1.76
N GLY A 521 -24.17 18.10 1.40
CA GLY A 521 -23.81 17.64 0.06
C GLY A 521 -24.40 16.27 -0.27
N ARG A 522 -24.43 15.93 -1.56
CA ARG A 522 -25.03 14.68 -2.04
C ARG A 522 -24.31 13.42 -1.53
N GLU A 523 -23.03 13.53 -1.23
CA GLU A 523 -22.18 12.47 -0.69
C GLU A 523 -22.60 11.98 0.70
N TYR A 524 -23.32 12.80 1.46
CA TYR A 524 -23.88 12.42 2.76
C TYR A 524 -25.01 11.39 2.67
N LYS A 525 -25.65 11.23 1.49
CA LYS A 525 -26.69 10.20 1.28
C LYS A 525 -26.18 8.78 1.53
N LEU A 526 -24.87 8.56 1.38
CA LEU A 526 -24.23 7.26 1.61
C LEU A 526 -24.20 6.86 3.09
N LEU A 527 -24.36 7.84 4.00
CA LEU A 527 -24.44 7.61 5.44
C LEU A 527 -25.87 7.32 5.93
N LYS A 528 -26.88 7.59 5.10
CA LYS A 528 -28.30 7.43 5.47
C LYS A 528 -28.67 6.01 5.91
N PRO A 529 -28.15 4.91 5.31
CA PRO A 529 -28.44 3.56 5.81
C PRO A 529 -27.94 3.30 7.23
N TRP A 530 -26.92 4.05 7.67
CA TRP A 530 -26.37 3.95 9.01
C TRP A 530 -27.04 4.94 9.97
N LEU A 531 -26.97 6.25 9.69
CA LEU A 531 -27.38 7.31 10.62
C LEU A 531 -28.82 7.80 10.41
N GLY A 532 -29.54 7.28 9.41
CA GLY A 532 -30.88 7.72 9.02
C GLY A 532 -30.97 9.21 8.71
N ASP A 533 -32.07 9.85 9.11
CA ASP A 533 -32.26 11.31 9.02
C ASP A 533 -32.02 12.02 10.37
N GLY A 534 -30.98 11.62 11.12
CA GLY A 534 -30.54 12.26 12.36
C GLY A 534 -29.96 13.66 12.19
N LEU A 535 -29.44 14.28 13.26
CA LEU A 535 -29.02 15.69 13.27
C LEU A 535 -27.98 16.07 12.19
N LEU A 536 -27.08 15.16 11.84
CA LEU A 536 -26.07 15.40 10.80
C LEU A 536 -26.70 15.56 9.41
N LEU A 537 -27.62 14.66 9.07
CA LEU A 537 -28.14 14.44 7.72
C LEU A 537 -29.45 15.19 7.46
N SER A 538 -30.26 15.42 8.49
CA SER A 538 -31.51 16.18 8.40
C SER A 538 -31.31 17.61 7.85
N THR A 539 -32.35 18.15 7.23
CA THR A 539 -32.37 19.50 6.66
C THR A 539 -33.71 20.19 6.95
N GLY A 540 -33.80 21.50 6.69
CA GLY A 540 -35.03 22.27 6.84
C GLY A 540 -35.55 22.29 8.27
N ASP A 541 -36.86 22.16 8.42
CA ASP A 541 -37.52 22.27 9.73
C ASP A 541 -37.30 21.05 10.62
N LYS A 542 -37.12 19.83 10.06
CA LYS A 542 -36.72 18.64 10.86
C LYS A 542 -35.42 18.94 11.60
N TRP A 543 -34.41 19.44 10.87
CA TRP A 543 -33.13 19.79 11.48
C TRP A 543 -33.26 20.89 12.54
N ARG A 544 -34.02 21.96 12.27
CA ARG A 544 -34.20 23.07 13.22
C ARG A 544 -34.87 22.61 14.52
N LYS A 545 -35.93 21.77 14.40
CA LYS A 545 -36.63 21.19 15.55
C LYS A 545 -35.69 20.31 16.37
N ARG A 546 -34.98 19.36 15.73
CA ARG A 546 -34.00 18.48 16.40
C ARG A 546 -32.87 19.28 17.05
N ARG A 547 -32.28 20.25 16.34
CA ARG A 547 -31.20 21.08 16.90
C ARG A 547 -31.67 21.88 18.12
N LYS A 548 -32.87 22.45 18.08
CA LYS A 548 -33.45 23.18 19.21
C LYS A 548 -33.69 22.26 20.40
N LEU A 549 -34.23 21.06 20.16
CA LEU A 549 -34.46 20.04 21.19
C LEU A 549 -33.14 19.63 21.88
N LEU A 550 -32.09 19.36 21.11
CA LEU A 550 -30.87 18.72 21.62
C LEU A 550 -29.81 19.68 22.19
N THR A 551 -29.84 20.97 21.83
CA THR A 551 -28.84 21.96 22.29
C THR A 551 -28.73 22.09 23.83
N PRO A 552 -29.83 22.06 24.61
CA PRO A 552 -29.77 22.12 26.07
C PRO A 552 -28.91 21.02 26.73
N SER A 553 -28.86 19.80 26.19
CA SER A 553 -28.03 18.70 26.75
C SER A 553 -26.53 18.98 26.71
N PHE A 554 -26.08 19.91 25.87
CA PHE A 554 -24.68 20.30 25.73
C PHE A 554 -24.42 21.71 26.29
N HIS A 555 -25.34 22.21 27.11
CA HIS A 555 -25.17 23.46 27.82
C HIS A 555 -24.09 23.35 28.92
N PHE A 556 -23.42 24.47 29.23
CA PHE A 556 -22.23 24.45 30.08
C PHE A 556 -22.47 23.90 31.49
N GLN A 557 -23.68 24.02 32.02
CA GLN A 557 -24.02 23.48 33.35
C GLN A 557 -23.99 21.95 33.35
N VAL A 558 -24.52 21.32 32.30
CA VAL A 558 -24.54 19.85 32.15
C VAL A 558 -23.12 19.32 31.91
N LEU A 559 -22.31 20.04 31.12
CA LEU A 559 -20.95 19.61 30.79
C LEU A 559 -20.01 19.54 32.02
N LYS A 560 -20.31 20.25 33.11
CA LYS A 560 -19.52 20.20 34.34
C LYS A 560 -19.58 18.82 34.99
N ASP A 561 -20.77 18.21 34.97
CA ASP A 561 -21.00 16.90 35.56
C ASP A 561 -20.25 15.80 34.80
N PHE A 562 -19.94 16.03 33.52
CA PHE A 562 -19.19 15.08 32.68
C PHE A 562 -17.68 15.05 32.98
N ILE A 563 -17.13 16.07 33.64
CA ILE A 563 -15.69 16.11 33.98
C ILE A 563 -15.31 14.93 34.87
N GLN A 564 -16.18 14.52 35.78
CA GLN A 564 -15.95 13.34 36.62
C GLN A 564 -15.81 12.08 35.75
N VAL A 565 -16.75 11.88 34.82
CA VAL A 565 -16.76 10.74 33.89
C VAL A 565 -15.51 10.72 33.02
N PHE A 566 -15.08 11.88 32.50
CA PHE A 566 -13.84 12.00 31.73
C PHE A 566 -12.61 11.56 32.54
N ASN A 567 -12.54 11.96 33.82
CA ASN A 567 -11.45 11.57 34.70
C ASN A 567 -11.45 10.07 34.99
N GLU A 568 -12.59 9.47 35.31
CA GLU A 568 -12.72 8.04 35.63
C GLU A 568 -12.26 7.14 34.46
N HIS A 569 -12.71 7.46 33.24
CA HIS A 569 -12.29 6.72 32.04
C HIS A 569 -10.85 7.01 31.63
N SER A 570 -10.34 8.22 31.91
CA SER A 570 -8.92 8.54 31.73
C SER A 570 -8.04 7.70 32.66
N GLN A 571 -8.42 7.48 33.92
CA GLN A 571 -7.65 6.63 34.83
C GLN A 571 -7.59 5.18 34.35
N THR A 572 -8.70 4.66 33.81
CA THR A 572 -8.69 3.32 33.19
C THR A 572 -7.74 3.26 32.00
N LEU A 573 -7.71 4.29 31.14
CA LEU A 573 -6.76 4.38 30.03
C LEU A 573 -5.31 4.43 30.53
N LEU A 574 -5.02 5.25 31.55
CA LEU A 574 -3.67 5.36 32.12
C LEU A 574 -3.17 4.04 32.71
N SER A 575 -4.05 3.25 33.33
CA SER A 575 -3.68 1.93 33.85
C SER A 575 -3.16 0.99 32.74
N LYS A 576 -3.76 1.04 31.54
CA LYS A 576 -3.26 0.31 30.37
C LYS A 576 -1.93 0.87 29.88
N PHE A 577 -1.82 2.19 29.77
CA PHE A 577 -0.59 2.85 29.32
C PHE A 577 0.58 2.57 30.27
N GLN A 578 0.32 2.44 31.58
CA GLN A 578 1.33 2.04 32.55
C GLN A 578 1.87 0.64 32.23
N THR A 579 1.01 -0.33 31.91
CA THR A 579 1.48 -1.67 31.51
C THR A 579 2.34 -1.66 30.24
N TYR A 580 2.10 -0.72 29.32
CA TYR A 580 2.92 -0.56 28.12
C TYR A 580 4.27 0.10 28.43
N ALA A 581 4.27 1.12 29.30
CA ALA A 581 5.46 1.80 29.76
C ALA A 581 6.39 0.85 30.54
N ASP A 582 5.84 0.06 31.47
CA ASP A 582 6.59 -0.93 32.27
C ASP A 582 7.26 -2.00 31.39
N LYS A 583 6.59 -2.40 30.31
CA LYS A 583 7.12 -3.35 29.33
C LYS A 583 8.10 -2.72 28.33
N GLY A 584 8.18 -1.39 28.27
CA GLY A 584 9.04 -0.65 27.33
C GLY A 584 8.68 -0.83 25.86
N ILE A 585 7.45 -1.27 25.55
CA ILE A 585 6.99 -1.55 24.18
C ILE A 585 6.48 -0.29 23.48
N SER A 586 6.54 -0.28 22.15
CA SER A 586 5.93 0.78 21.32
C SER A 586 4.62 0.26 20.76
N VAL A 587 3.55 1.02 20.92
CA VAL A 587 2.18 0.59 20.60
C VAL A 587 1.46 1.65 19.77
N ASP A 588 0.45 1.19 19.02
CA ASP A 588 -0.52 2.07 18.39
C ASP A 588 -1.65 2.35 19.39
N ILE A 589 -1.69 3.58 19.89
CA ILE A 589 -2.63 3.99 20.94
C ILE A 589 -4.03 4.32 20.39
N PHE A 590 -4.23 4.34 19.07
CA PHE A 590 -5.50 4.75 18.48
C PHE A 590 -6.68 3.91 18.98
N LYS A 591 -6.55 2.58 18.99
CA LYS A 591 -7.62 1.67 19.46
C LYS A 591 -7.97 1.91 20.93
N ASP A 592 -6.96 2.12 21.78
CA ASP A 592 -7.17 2.38 23.21
C ASP A 592 -7.86 3.74 23.44
N LEU A 593 -7.49 4.78 22.67
CA LEU A 593 -8.15 6.08 22.70
C LEU A 593 -9.61 5.98 22.22
N SER A 594 -9.89 5.26 21.13
CA SER A 594 -11.26 5.07 20.63
C SER A 594 -12.17 4.35 21.62
N LEU A 595 -11.64 3.35 22.35
CA LEU A 595 -12.38 2.67 23.40
C LEU A 595 -12.67 3.59 24.60
N CYS A 596 -11.70 4.44 24.96
CA CYS A 596 -11.88 5.43 26.04
C CYS A 596 -12.96 6.45 25.71
N THR A 597 -12.91 7.05 24.52
CA THR A 597 -13.92 8.03 24.08
C THR A 597 -15.31 7.40 23.89
N LEU A 598 -15.36 6.11 23.54
CA LEU A 598 -16.63 5.37 23.45
C LEU A 598 -17.28 5.19 24.82
N ASP A 599 -16.51 4.77 25.82
CA ASP A 599 -17.01 4.65 27.20
C ASP A 599 -17.49 6.00 27.74
N ILE A 600 -16.74 7.07 27.45
CA ILE A 600 -17.11 8.44 27.81
C ILE A 600 -18.45 8.83 27.21
N ILE A 601 -18.65 8.73 25.88
CA ILE A 601 -19.90 9.18 25.26
C ILE A 601 -21.10 8.32 25.70
N CYS A 602 -20.89 7.00 25.89
CA CYS A 602 -21.93 6.11 26.38
C CYS A 602 -22.38 6.50 27.80
N GLU A 603 -21.45 6.82 28.69
CA GLU A 603 -21.81 7.18 30.06
C GLU A 603 -22.35 8.60 30.18
N THR A 604 -21.77 9.59 29.47
CA THR A 604 -22.21 10.98 29.57
C THR A 604 -23.51 11.25 28.82
N ALA A 605 -23.59 10.84 27.55
CA ALA A 605 -24.71 11.20 26.67
C ALA A 605 -25.80 10.11 26.66
N MET A 606 -25.44 8.83 26.75
CA MET A 606 -26.41 7.73 26.73
C MET A 606 -26.82 7.25 28.13
N GLY A 607 -26.14 7.72 29.19
CA GLY A 607 -26.43 7.32 30.56
C GLY A 607 -26.16 5.85 30.85
N CYS A 608 -25.34 5.18 30.04
CA CYS A 608 -25.10 3.73 30.10
C CYS A 608 -23.61 3.41 30.28
N HIS A 609 -23.28 2.56 31.26
CA HIS A 609 -21.93 2.00 31.38
C HIS A 609 -21.75 0.79 30.45
N VAL A 610 -20.76 0.87 29.56
CA VAL A 610 -20.41 -0.18 28.57
C VAL A 610 -19.12 -0.92 28.93
N ASN A 611 -18.18 -0.26 29.62
CA ASN A 611 -16.86 -0.81 29.99
C ASN A 611 -16.06 -1.36 28.79
N ALA A 612 -16.15 -0.68 27.64
CA ALA A 612 -15.46 -1.01 26.40
C ALA A 612 -13.93 -1.09 26.57
N GLN A 613 -13.35 -0.31 27.48
CA GLN A 613 -11.92 -0.41 27.79
C GLN A 613 -11.51 -1.73 28.46
N ARG A 614 -12.39 -2.39 29.24
CA ARG A 614 -12.05 -3.61 29.99
C ARG A 614 -12.50 -4.90 29.29
N GLY A 615 -13.49 -4.83 28.42
CA GLY A 615 -14.02 -5.99 27.68
C GLY A 615 -13.21 -6.32 26.41
N SER A 616 -13.08 -7.62 26.08
CA SER A 616 -12.45 -8.07 24.82
C SER A 616 -13.31 -7.84 23.56
N ASN A 617 -14.54 -7.36 23.70
CA ASN A 617 -15.49 -7.21 22.59
C ASN A 617 -15.48 -5.78 22.02
N SER A 618 -14.47 -5.45 21.22
CA SER A 618 -14.42 -4.18 20.47
C SER A 618 -15.21 -4.21 19.15
N GLU A 619 -16.26 -5.01 19.06
CA GLU A 619 -17.02 -5.23 17.81
C GLU A 619 -17.63 -3.93 17.26
N TYR A 620 -18.12 -3.04 18.14
CA TYR A 620 -18.66 -1.74 17.72
C TYR A 620 -17.59 -0.84 17.07
N VAL A 621 -16.44 -0.64 17.73
CA VAL A 621 -15.35 0.22 17.20
C VAL A 621 -14.81 -0.34 15.89
N GLU A 622 -14.67 -1.66 15.79
CA GLU A 622 -14.24 -2.32 14.55
C GLU A 622 -15.28 -2.15 13.43
N ALA A 623 -16.57 -2.30 13.74
CA ALA A 623 -17.66 -2.04 12.79
C ALA A 623 -17.70 -0.58 12.33
N VAL A 624 -17.45 0.40 13.21
CA VAL A 624 -17.34 1.83 12.84
C VAL A 624 -16.21 2.04 11.84
N ASN A 625 -15.01 1.51 12.14
CA ASN A 625 -13.84 1.64 11.27
C ASN A 625 -14.09 1.00 9.90
N GLU A 626 -14.67 -0.21 9.86
CA GLU A 626 -14.98 -0.90 8.61
C GLU A 626 -16.05 -0.18 7.78
N ALA A 627 -17.11 0.31 8.43
CA ALA A 627 -18.17 1.07 7.79
C ALA A 627 -17.60 2.37 7.19
N CYS A 628 -16.82 3.14 7.95
CA CYS A 628 -16.20 4.38 7.50
C CYS A 628 -15.29 4.14 6.28
N ARG A 629 -14.42 3.13 6.35
CA ARG A 629 -13.50 2.77 5.26
C ARG A 629 -14.25 2.40 3.98
N CYS A 630 -15.28 1.56 4.09
CA CYS A 630 -16.03 1.10 2.93
C CYS A 630 -16.95 2.19 2.35
N ILE A 631 -17.58 3.03 3.19
CA ILE A 631 -18.34 4.21 2.75
C ILE A 631 -17.41 5.19 2.04
N HIS A 632 -16.18 5.34 2.52
CA HIS A 632 -15.22 6.21 1.87
C HIS A 632 -14.73 5.66 0.52
N ILE A 633 -14.52 4.34 0.39
CA ILE A 633 -14.28 3.68 -0.91
C ILE A 633 -15.46 3.94 -1.86
N ARG A 634 -16.69 3.87 -1.35
CA ARG A 634 -17.91 4.15 -2.10
C ARG A 634 -18.00 5.61 -2.56
N GLN A 635 -17.65 6.57 -1.70
CA GLN A 635 -17.59 8.01 -2.04
C GLN A 635 -16.60 8.28 -3.18
N LYS A 636 -15.47 7.57 -3.16
CA LYS A 636 -14.42 7.76 -4.14
C LYS A 636 -14.78 7.15 -5.49
N ASN A 637 -15.53 6.05 -5.57
CA ASN A 637 -15.84 5.41 -6.85
C ASN A 637 -17.29 5.69 -7.30
N PRO A 638 -17.49 6.51 -8.35
CA PRO A 638 -18.84 6.85 -8.81
C PRO A 638 -19.66 5.66 -9.32
N LEU A 639 -18.99 4.59 -9.79
CA LEU A 639 -19.65 3.34 -10.17
C LEU A 639 -20.32 2.65 -8.98
N PHE A 640 -19.92 2.97 -7.75
CA PHE A 640 -20.50 2.43 -6.52
C PHE A 640 -21.58 3.35 -5.91
N LEU A 641 -21.95 4.45 -6.58
CA LEU A 641 -23.05 5.31 -6.12
C LEU A 641 -24.41 4.59 -6.15
N PRO A 642 -24.78 3.83 -7.21
CA PRO A 642 -26.04 3.07 -7.20
C PRO A 642 -26.03 1.96 -6.13
N ASP A 643 -27.03 1.95 -5.24
CA ASP A 643 -27.10 1.01 -4.10
C ASP A 643 -27.05 -0.46 -4.54
N TRP A 644 -27.83 -0.82 -5.57
CA TRP A 644 -27.89 -2.21 -6.07
C TRP A 644 -26.53 -2.71 -6.52
N LEU A 645 -25.74 -1.88 -7.21
CA LEU A 645 -24.44 -2.26 -7.75
C LEU A 645 -23.41 -2.40 -6.63
N PHE A 646 -23.44 -1.49 -5.64
CA PHE A 646 -22.55 -1.59 -4.48
C PHE A 646 -22.85 -2.82 -3.61
N ASN A 647 -24.13 -3.16 -3.41
CA ASN A 647 -24.55 -4.30 -2.61
C ASN A 647 -24.15 -5.66 -3.20
N LEU A 648 -23.85 -5.72 -4.52
CA LEU A 648 -23.29 -6.92 -5.16
C LEU A 648 -21.79 -7.11 -4.89
N THR A 649 -21.09 -6.08 -4.40
CA THR A 649 -19.65 -6.14 -4.12
C THR A 649 -19.36 -6.74 -2.74
N PRO A 650 -18.14 -7.26 -2.50
CA PRO A 650 -17.72 -7.67 -1.15
C PRO A 650 -17.79 -6.52 -0.13
N TRP A 651 -17.49 -5.28 -0.55
CA TRP A 651 -17.57 -4.09 0.29
C TRP A 651 -18.99 -3.79 0.74
N GLY A 652 -19.99 -3.96 -0.13
CA GLY A 652 -21.39 -3.81 0.22
C GLY A 652 -21.83 -4.79 1.30
N LYS A 653 -21.37 -6.05 1.23
CA LYS A 653 -21.64 -7.06 2.27
C LYS A 653 -21.02 -6.69 3.61
N ILE A 654 -19.76 -6.22 3.60
CA ILE A 654 -19.05 -5.77 4.80
C ILE A 654 -19.83 -4.61 5.45
N VAL A 655 -20.12 -3.55 4.70
CA VAL A 655 -20.87 -2.38 5.22
C VAL A 655 -22.22 -2.79 5.80
N ASN A 656 -22.98 -3.62 5.11
CA ASN A 656 -24.29 -4.06 5.60
C ASN A 656 -24.16 -4.90 6.89
N ASN A 657 -23.09 -5.69 7.03
CA ASN A 657 -22.83 -6.42 8.27
C ASN A 657 -22.41 -5.49 9.40
N SER A 658 -21.48 -4.57 9.14
CA SER A 658 -21.04 -3.56 10.11
C SER A 658 -22.23 -2.71 10.57
N ILE A 659 -23.10 -2.24 9.66
CA ILE A 659 -24.31 -1.47 10.01
C ILE A 659 -25.25 -2.28 10.91
N LYS A 660 -25.42 -3.59 10.68
CA LYS A 660 -26.22 -4.43 11.59
C LYS A 660 -25.64 -4.46 13.00
N ILE A 661 -24.32 -4.60 13.13
CA ILE A 661 -23.63 -4.57 14.42
C ILE A 661 -23.85 -3.20 15.08
N LEU A 662 -23.66 -2.12 14.34
CA LEU A 662 -23.84 -0.74 14.83
C LEU A 662 -25.26 -0.51 15.34
N HIS A 663 -26.28 -0.89 14.56
CA HIS A 663 -27.69 -0.78 14.96
C HIS A 663 -28.04 -1.69 16.13
N SER A 664 -27.51 -2.92 16.18
CA SER A 664 -27.76 -3.82 17.31
C SER A 664 -27.21 -3.27 18.62
N PHE A 665 -26.04 -2.63 18.56
CA PHE A 665 -25.43 -1.99 19.71
C PHE A 665 -26.23 -0.77 20.18
N THR A 666 -26.59 0.14 19.27
CA THR A 666 -27.35 1.33 19.65
C THR A 666 -28.75 1.01 20.15
N LEU A 667 -29.42 0.01 19.57
CA LEU A 667 -30.68 -0.51 20.11
C LEU A 667 -30.49 -1.10 21.51
N SER A 668 -29.42 -1.88 21.76
CA SER A 668 -29.16 -2.43 23.09
C SER A 668 -28.95 -1.36 24.16
N VAL A 669 -28.32 -0.22 23.80
CA VAL A 669 -28.14 0.94 24.69
C VAL A 669 -29.48 1.62 24.99
N ILE A 670 -30.31 1.79 23.96
CA ILE A 670 -31.66 2.36 24.11
C ILE A 670 -32.53 1.47 25.00
N ASP A 671 -32.56 0.17 24.74
CA ASP A 671 -33.39 -0.79 25.48
C ASP A 671 -32.94 -0.89 26.94
N LYS A 672 -31.63 -0.93 27.20
CA LYS A 672 -31.07 -0.93 28.55
C LYS A 672 -31.49 0.33 29.32
N ARG A 673 -31.29 1.51 28.73
CA ARG A 673 -31.63 2.77 29.41
C ARG A 673 -33.13 2.93 29.61
N ARG A 674 -33.93 2.52 28.62
CA ARG A 674 -35.39 2.53 28.72
C ARG A 674 -35.88 1.63 29.86
N GLY A 675 -35.32 0.41 29.98
CA GLY A 675 -35.64 -0.50 31.09
C GLY A 675 -35.36 0.13 32.45
N GLU A 676 -34.18 0.73 32.64
CA GLU A 676 -33.82 1.43 33.87
C GLU A 676 -34.80 2.57 34.22
N LEU A 677 -35.28 3.31 33.21
CA LEU A 677 -36.24 4.39 33.44
C LEU A 677 -37.66 3.87 33.72
N VAL A 678 -38.10 2.77 33.08
CA VAL A 678 -39.37 2.10 33.39
C VAL A 678 -39.36 1.59 34.83
N ASP A 679 -38.25 0.97 35.27
CA ASP A 679 -38.12 0.47 36.64
C ASP A 679 -38.20 1.60 37.68
N LEU A 680 -37.75 2.80 37.34
CA LEU A 680 -37.75 3.97 38.23
C LEU A 680 -39.05 4.79 38.21
N PHE A 681 -39.73 4.90 37.06
CA PHE A 681 -40.85 5.83 36.86
C PHE A 681 -42.16 5.18 36.35
N GLY A 682 -42.15 3.88 36.05
CA GLY A 682 -43.29 3.15 35.48
C GLY A 682 -43.44 3.32 33.97
N ASP A 683 -44.52 2.76 33.39
CA ASP A 683 -44.70 2.63 31.94
C ASP A 683 -44.93 3.98 31.19
N ASN A 684 -45.38 5.04 31.87
CA ASN A 684 -45.72 6.33 31.25
C ASN A 684 -44.55 7.34 31.20
N LEU A 685 -43.46 6.97 30.54
CA LEU A 685 -42.26 7.81 30.40
C LEU A 685 -42.49 9.18 29.74
N SER A 686 -43.45 9.29 28.82
CA SER A 686 -43.74 10.54 28.09
C SER A 686 -44.42 11.61 28.95
N SER A 687 -44.95 11.23 30.12
CA SER A 687 -45.58 12.15 31.08
C SER A 687 -44.64 12.64 32.18
N VAL A 688 -43.40 12.14 32.20
CA VAL A 688 -42.40 12.48 33.21
C VAL A 688 -41.66 13.73 32.74
N ASP A 689 -41.72 14.81 33.52
CA ASP A 689 -40.90 15.99 33.28
C ASP A 689 -39.41 15.60 33.31
N ALA A 690 -38.68 15.90 32.23
CA ALA A 690 -37.25 15.65 32.15
C ALA A 690 -36.47 16.33 33.31
N GLU A 691 -37.00 17.42 33.86
CA GLU A 691 -36.47 18.09 35.06
C GLU A 691 -36.76 17.32 36.37
N ALA A 692 -37.86 16.56 36.45
CA ALA A 692 -38.18 15.73 37.62
C ALA A 692 -37.25 14.52 37.75
N ILE A 693 -36.74 13.99 36.63
CA ILE A 693 -35.68 12.96 36.60
C ILE A 693 -34.40 13.51 37.25
N CYS A 694 -34.09 14.78 37.00
CA CYS A 694 -32.95 15.50 37.57
C CYS A 694 -33.10 15.81 39.08
N GLY A 695 -34.32 15.78 39.62
CA GLY A 695 -34.61 16.13 41.02
C GLY A 695 -34.38 15.01 42.04
N ARG A 696 -34.39 13.73 41.62
CA ARG A 696 -34.20 12.57 42.51
C ARG A 696 -32.80 11.93 42.43
N GLN A 697 -32.12 12.05 41.29
CA GLN A 697 -30.69 11.74 41.16
C GLN A 697 -29.94 13.07 41.04
N ARG A 698 -29.06 13.38 42.00
CA ARG A 698 -28.16 14.53 41.88
C ARG A 698 -27.30 14.37 40.60
N GLY A 699 -27.61 15.16 39.58
CA GLY A 699 -26.79 15.35 38.38
C GLY A 699 -26.97 14.26 37.31
N LYS A 700 -26.78 14.65 36.04
CA LYS A 700 -26.90 13.85 34.80
C LYS A 700 -28.30 13.84 34.15
N LEU A 701 -28.72 14.94 33.54
CA LEU A 701 -29.67 14.85 32.43
C LEU A 701 -28.93 14.30 31.20
N ALA A 702 -28.99 12.97 31.00
CA ALA A 702 -28.37 12.37 29.82
C ALA A 702 -29.16 12.77 28.56
N PHE A 703 -28.45 12.91 27.44
CA PHE A 703 -29.05 13.22 26.14
C PHE A 703 -30.13 12.20 25.74
N LEU A 704 -29.89 10.92 26.01
CA LEU A 704 -30.86 9.85 25.73
C LEU A 704 -32.13 9.97 26.59
N ASP A 705 -32.02 10.42 27.84
CA ASP A 705 -33.18 10.60 28.72
C ASP A 705 -34.14 11.66 28.17
N MET A 706 -33.60 12.77 27.67
CA MET A 706 -34.40 13.80 27.01
C MET A 706 -35.13 13.27 25.77
N LEU A 707 -34.47 12.41 24.98
CA LEU A 707 -35.08 11.81 23.80
C LEU A 707 -36.19 10.82 24.14
N LEU A 708 -36.01 10.02 25.20
CA LEU A 708 -37.00 9.03 25.67
C LEU A 708 -38.23 9.70 26.29
N CYS A 709 -38.07 10.86 26.93
CA CYS A 709 -39.17 11.63 27.52
C CYS A 709 -39.85 12.59 26.54
N SER A 710 -39.29 12.82 25.35
CA SER A 710 -39.88 13.75 24.38
C SER A 710 -41.10 13.14 23.68
N GLU A 711 -42.24 13.83 23.73
CA GLU A 711 -43.43 13.45 22.98
C GLU A 711 -43.22 13.58 21.46
N GLY A 712 -43.76 12.62 20.70
CA GLY A 712 -43.80 12.67 19.23
C GLY A 712 -42.57 12.13 18.49
N LEU A 713 -41.63 11.47 19.17
CA LEU A 713 -40.50 10.78 18.56
C LEU A 713 -40.77 9.28 18.44
N THR A 714 -40.54 8.69 17.26
CA THR A 714 -40.57 7.23 17.12
C THR A 714 -39.28 6.59 17.61
N ILE A 715 -39.29 5.27 17.83
CA ILE A 715 -38.07 4.54 18.21
C ILE A 715 -36.98 4.66 17.14
N GLU A 716 -37.37 4.71 15.87
CA GLU A 716 -36.44 4.94 14.76
C GLU A 716 -35.83 6.33 14.85
N ASP A 717 -36.63 7.37 15.09
CA ASP A 717 -36.13 8.74 15.25
C ASP A 717 -35.15 8.86 16.44
N ILE A 718 -35.39 8.15 17.54
CA ILE A 718 -34.47 8.11 18.69
C ILE A 718 -33.17 7.40 18.29
N ARG A 719 -33.28 6.24 17.63
CA ARG A 719 -32.12 5.48 17.14
C ARG A 719 -31.26 6.30 16.16
N GLU A 720 -31.88 7.05 15.24
CA GLU A 720 -31.17 7.92 14.30
C GLU A 720 -30.28 8.96 15.02
N GLU A 721 -30.81 9.56 16.09
CA GLU A 721 -30.05 10.53 16.88
C GLU A 721 -28.99 9.83 17.75
N VAL A 722 -29.28 8.68 18.35
CA VAL A 722 -28.29 7.89 19.10
C VAL A 722 -27.13 7.43 18.19
N ASP A 723 -27.43 6.86 17.02
CA ASP A 723 -26.43 6.47 16.02
C ASP A 723 -25.54 7.67 15.64
N THR A 724 -26.16 8.84 15.42
CA THR A 724 -25.45 10.08 15.06
C THR A 724 -24.51 10.52 16.18
N PHE A 725 -24.99 10.64 17.41
CA PHE A 725 -24.19 11.16 18.53
C PHE A 725 -23.13 10.19 19.02
N MET A 726 -23.39 8.88 18.98
CA MET A 726 -22.38 7.89 19.32
C MET A 726 -21.23 7.92 18.32
N PHE A 727 -21.51 7.98 17.01
CA PHE A 727 -20.47 8.10 15.99
C PHE A 727 -19.70 9.42 16.09
N GLU A 728 -20.40 10.56 16.05
CA GLU A 728 -19.76 11.88 16.01
C GLU A 728 -19.01 12.21 17.30
N GLY A 729 -19.52 11.73 18.44
CA GLY A 729 -18.98 12.03 19.77
C GLY A 729 -17.70 11.27 20.13
N HIS A 730 -17.52 10.03 19.66
CA HIS A 730 -16.31 9.25 19.99
C HIS A 730 -15.25 9.28 18.89
N ASP A 731 -15.64 9.08 17.63
CA ASP A 731 -14.65 8.81 16.57
C ASP A 731 -13.82 10.06 16.28
N THR A 732 -14.45 11.24 16.30
CA THR A 732 -13.78 12.52 16.05
C THR A 732 -12.79 12.90 17.15
N THR A 733 -13.11 12.65 18.42
CA THR A 733 -12.25 12.98 19.56
C THR A 733 -11.12 11.98 19.72
N SER A 734 -11.35 10.69 19.41
CA SER A 734 -10.29 9.67 19.36
C SER A 734 -9.20 10.01 18.33
N VAL A 735 -9.61 10.48 17.14
CA VAL A 735 -8.69 10.96 16.10
C VAL A 735 -7.94 12.21 16.54
N ALA A 736 -8.62 13.18 17.16
CA ALA A 736 -7.98 14.38 17.67
C ALA A 736 -6.94 14.07 18.77
N LEU A 737 -7.25 13.17 19.70
CA LEU A 737 -6.30 12.70 20.71
C LEU A 737 -5.08 12.03 20.07
N SER A 738 -5.31 11.13 19.11
CA SER A 738 -4.25 10.39 18.43
C SER A 738 -3.25 11.32 17.71
N TRP A 739 -3.74 12.29 16.92
CA TRP A 739 -2.88 13.27 16.26
C TRP A 739 -2.17 14.20 17.24
N THR A 740 -2.83 14.57 18.34
CA THR A 740 -2.22 15.42 19.37
C THR A 740 -1.09 14.68 20.08
N CYS A 741 -1.29 13.42 20.48
CA CYS A 741 -0.25 12.57 21.05
C CYS A 741 0.91 12.32 20.08
N TYR A 742 0.61 12.12 18.79
CA TYR A 742 1.62 11.99 17.74
C TYR A 742 2.51 13.24 17.65
N LEU A 743 1.90 14.43 17.59
CA LEU A 743 2.61 15.71 17.53
C LEU A 743 3.43 15.96 18.79
N LEU A 744 2.86 15.73 19.98
CA LEU A 744 3.57 15.87 21.24
C LEU A 744 4.77 14.93 21.35
N GLY A 745 4.66 13.70 20.82
CA GLY A 745 5.76 12.74 20.78
C GLY A 745 6.85 13.07 19.75
N LEU A 746 6.57 13.92 18.77
CA LEU A 746 7.56 14.45 17.81
C LEU A 746 8.26 15.73 18.30
N HIS A 747 7.62 16.48 19.20
CA HIS A 747 8.06 17.79 19.69
C HIS A 747 8.29 17.80 21.21
N PRO A 748 9.41 17.23 21.70
CA PRO A 748 9.71 17.16 23.13
C PRO A 748 9.70 18.52 23.83
N GLU A 749 10.12 19.59 23.15
CA GLU A 749 10.15 20.97 23.67
C GLU A 749 8.75 21.51 23.97
N VAL A 750 7.78 21.23 23.09
CA VAL A 750 6.38 21.63 23.30
C VAL A 750 5.78 20.80 24.43
N GLN A 751 6.10 19.51 24.47
CA GLN A 751 5.63 18.59 25.50
C GLN A 751 6.11 18.98 26.89
N GLU A 752 7.36 19.44 27.03
CA GLU A 752 7.89 19.86 28.32
C GLU A 752 7.26 21.16 28.82
N LYS A 753 7.06 22.15 27.94
CA LYS A 753 6.28 23.37 28.28
C LYS A 753 4.86 23.05 28.74
N ALA A 754 4.21 22.07 28.11
CA ALA A 754 2.89 21.60 28.54
C ALA A 754 2.95 20.93 29.92
N PHE A 755 4.01 20.18 30.19
CA PHE A 755 4.23 19.57 31.50
C PHE A 755 4.52 20.62 32.59
N GLU A 756 5.26 21.69 32.27
CA GLU A 756 5.47 22.84 33.17
C GLU A 756 4.13 23.50 33.55
N GLU A 757 3.25 23.80 32.59
CA GLU A 757 1.90 24.32 32.87
C GLU A 757 1.11 23.37 33.78
N LEU A 758 1.20 22.06 33.53
CA LEU A 758 0.51 21.06 34.34
C LEU A 758 1.09 20.99 35.76
N ASN A 759 2.41 21.09 35.91
CA ASN A 759 3.08 21.09 37.20
C ASN A 759 2.75 22.38 38.00
N ASP A 760 2.57 23.52 37.35
CA ASP A 760 2.14 24.77 38.01
C ASP A 760 0.69 24.72 38.53
N ILE A 761 -0.17 23.90 37.90
CA ILE A 761 -1.57 23.75 38.29
C ILE A 761 -1.77 22.65 39.33
N PHE A 762 -1.10 21.50 39.15
CA PHE A 762 -1.30 20.29 39.95
C PHE A 762 -0.17 20.03 40.96
N GLY A 763 1.03 20.57 40.74
CA GLY A 763 2.22 20.29 41.55
C GLY A 763 2.49 18.79 41.62
N THR A 764 2.80 18.32 42.83
CA THR A 764 2.98 16.89 43.14
C THR A 764 1.67 16.15 43.42
N SER A 765 0.52 16.82 43.33
CA SER A 765 -0.76 16.20 43.63
C SER A 765 -1.20 15.28 42.49
N ASP A 766 -1.65 14.08 42.83
CA ASP A 766 -2.30 13.13 41.90
C ASP A 766 -3.83 13.32 41.79
N ARG A 767 -4.35 14.45 42.26
CA ARG A 767 -5.79 14.76 42.18
C ARG A 767 -6.30 14.81 40.73
N LEU A 768 -7.60 14.53 40.58
CA LEU A 768 -8.32 14.64 39.32
C LEU A 768 -8.48 16.11 38.88
N ALA A 769 -8.64 16.31 37.57
CA ALA A 769 -8.82 17.65 37.00
C ALA A 769 -10.23 18.18 37.30
N THR A 770 -10.32 19.41 37.80
CA THR A 770 -11.57 20.12 38.07
C THR A 770 -11.88 21.14 36.97
N GLU A 771 -13.11 21.67 36.93
CA GLU A 771 -13.48 22.72 35.96
C GLU A 771 -12.56 23.95 36.02
N GLU A 772 -12.13 24.34 37.22
CA GLU A 772 -11.25 25.50 37.42
C GLU A 772 -9.85 25.24 36.82
N ASP A 773 -9.34 24.01 36.94
CA ASP A 773 -8.07 23.63 36.32
C ASP A 773 -8.18 23.69 34.80
N LEU A 774 -9.27 23.19 34.22
CA LEU A 774 -9.46 23.17 32.77
C LEU A 774 -9.51 24.58 32.15
N LYS A 775 -9.91 25.60 32.93
CA LYS A 775 -9.83 27.02 32.52
C LYS A 775 -8.40 27.55 32.55
N ARG A 776 -7.55 27.04 33.45
CA ARG A 776 -6.13 27.40 33.59
C ARG A 776 -5.22 26.70 32.56
N LEU A 777 -5.65 25.59 31.98
CA LEU A 777 -4.95 24.87 30.89
C LEU A 777 -5.00 25.65 29.58
N THR A 778 -4.24 26.74 29.51
CA THR A 778 -4.20 27.69 28.38
C THR A 778 -3.25 27.24 27.28
N TYR A 779 -2.06 26.79 27.63
CA TYR A 779 -1.04 26.30 26.70
C TYR A 779 -1.43 24.92 26.15
N LEU A 780 -1.96 24.03 26.99
CA LEU A 780 -2.54 22.76 26.51
C LEU A 780 -3.71 22.99 25.54
N GLU A 781 -4.54 24.02 25.76
CA GLU A 781 -5.57 24.40 24.79
C GLU A 781 -4.96 24.87 23.46
N CYS A 782 -3.86 25.61 23.50
CA CYS A 782 -3.13 26.03 22.30
C CYS A 782 -2.57 24.84 21.53
N ILE A 783 -2.04 23.83 22.23
CA ILE A 783 -1.57 22.56 21.64
C ILE A 783 -2.72 21.85 20.93
N ILE A 784 -3.87 21.71 21.59
CA ILE A 784 -5.06 21.09 21.00
C ILE A 784 -5.50 21.87 19.75
N LYS A 785 -5.54 23.21 19.82
CA LYS A 785 -5.93 24.04 18.68
C LYS A 785 -4.98 23.91 17.49
N GLU A 786 -3.67 23.90 17.74
CA GLU A 786 -2.69 23.73 16.68
C GLU A 786 -2.73 22.31 16.08
N SER A 787 -2.98 21.29 16.90
CA SER A 787 -3.22 19.92 16.44
C SER A 787 -4.45 19.83 15.53
N LEU A 788 -5.58 20.41 15.94
CA LEU A 788 -6.81 20.46 15.14
C LEU A 788 -6.65 21.31 13.86
N ARG A 789 -5.71 22.26 13.83
CA ARG A 789 -5.38 23.05 12.63
C ARG A 789 -4.62 22.20 11.60
N LEU A 790 -3.59 21.49 12.04
CA LEU A 790 -2.74 20.67 11.16
C LEU A 790 -3.45 19.38 10.72
N TYR A 791 -4.16 18.74 11.65
CA TYR A 791 -4.86 17.48 11.44
C TYR A 791 -6.32 17.58 11.90
N PRO A 792 -7.16 18.35 11.18
CA PRO A 792 -8.57 18.45 11.51
C PRO A 792 -9.23 17.06 11.38
N PRO A 793 -9.93 16.57 12.42
CA PRO A 793 -10.59 15.26 12.36
C PRO A 793 -11.54 15.14 11.17
N VAL A 794 -12.21 16.24 10.77
CA VAL A 794 -13.01 16.31 9.55
C VAL A 794 -12.30 17.24 8.53
N PRO A 795 -11.60 16.70 7.52
CA PRO A 795 -10.73 17.49 6.65
C PRO A 795 -11.48 18.32 5.60
N PHE A 796 -12.71 17.93 5.27
CA PHE A 796 -13.62 18.69 4.42
C PHE A 796 -15.08 18.32 4.72
N PHE A 797 -15.99 19.22 4.37
CA PHE A 797 -17.43 18.96 4.41
C PHE A 797 -18.12 19.71 3.27
N ALA A 798 -19.29 19.26 2.83
CA ALA A 798 -19.99 19.90 1.72
C ALA A 798 -21.43 20.31 2.01
N ARG A 799 -21.88 21.31 1.23
CA ARG A 799 -23.23 21.86 1.23
C ARG A 799 -23.81 21.84 -0.18
N THR A 800 -25.09 21.53 -0.31
CA THR A 800 -25.81 21.75 -1.57
C THR A 800 -26.42 23.15 -1.54
N LEU A 801 -26.10 23.98 -2.54
CA LEU A 801 -26.62 25.35 -2.61
C LEU A 801 -28.10 25.34 -3.01
N THR A 802 -28.95 25.97 -2.20
CA THR A 802 -30.41 26.01 -2.43
C THR A 802 -30.86 27.14 -3.34
N HIS A 803 -30.00 28.15 -3.52
CA HIS A 803 -30.20 29.34 -4.34
C HIS A 803 -28.84 29.77 -4.90
N ASP A 804 -28.85 30.68 -5.87
CA ASP A 804 -27.63 31.20 -6.46
C ASP A 804 -26.84 32.02 -5.42
N VAL A 805 -25.52 31.80 -5.35
CA VAL A 805 -24.63 32.44 -4.38
C VAL A 805 -23.55 33.21 -5.11
N LYS A 806 -23.41 34.50 -4.79
CA LYS A 806 -22.35 35.36 -5.35
C LYS A 806 -21.12 35.37 -4.43
N LEU A 807 -20.01 34.81 -4.89
CA LEU A 807 -18.69 34.83 -4.26
C LEU A 807 -17.76 35.76 -5.05
N ASP A 808 -17.68 37.02 -4.63
CA ASP A 808 -16.99 38.12 -5.32
C ASP A 808 -17.41 38.24 -6.78
N GLN A 809 -16.54 37.87 -7.71
CA GLN A 809 -16.75 37.88 -9.16
C GLN A 809 -17.47 36.63 -9.69
N TYR A 810 -17.63 35.59 -8.86
CA TYR A 810 -18.23 34.33 -9.26
C TYR A 810 -19.69 34.25 -8.84
N LEU A 811 -20.57 33.94 -9.79
CA LEU A 811 -21.95 33.54 -9.51
C LEU A 811 -22.04 32.02 -9.56
N ILE A 812 -22.33 31.40 -8.42
CA ILE A 812 -22.49 29.94 -8.32
C ILE A 812 -23.98 29.61 -8.38
N PRO A 813 -24.41 28.80 -9.36
CA PRO A 813 -25.82 28.47 -9.52
C PRO A 813 -26.32 27.54 -8.41
N LYS A 814 -27.63 27.60 -8.14
CA LYS A 814 -28.34 26.65 -7.28
C LYS A 814 -28.09 25.20 -7.71
N GLU A 815 -28.25 24.28 -6.77
CA GLU A 815 -27.98 22.83 -6.90
C GLU A 815 -26.51 22.43 -7.04
N THR A 816 -25.59 23.39 -7.09
CA THR A 816 -24.15 23.14 -7.01
C THR A 816 -23.76 22.64 -5.62
N VAL A 817 -22.84 21.68 -5.55
CA VAL A 817 -22.28 21.20 -4.28
C VAL A 817 -21.01 21.97 -3.94
N ALA A 818 -21.05 22.77 -2.89
CA ALA A 818 -19.91 23.51 -2.36
C ALA A 818 -19.15 22.64 -1.33
N ILE A 819 -17.94 22.21 -1.67
CA ILE A 819 -17.01 21.50 -0.78
C ILE A 819 -16.12 22.53 -0.10
N ILE A 820 -16.15 22.56 1.22
CA ILE A 820 -15.28 23.42 2.04
C ILE A 820 -14.09 22.58 2.47
N MET A 821 -12.91 22.91 1.97
CA MET A 821 -11.67 22.16 2.19
C MET A 821 -10.93 22.69 3.41
N LEU A 822 -11.29 22.18 4.59
CA LEU A 822 -10.77 22.65 5.88
C LEU A 822 -9.25 22.50 6.00
N TYR A 823 -8.72 21.35 5.55
CA TYR A 823 -7.29 21.05 5.60
C TYR A 823 -6.43 22.10 4.88
N VAL A 824 -6.91 22.60 3.75
CA VAL A 824 -6.20 23.62 2.95
C VAL A 824 -6.44 25.04 3.50
N LEU A 825 -7.65 25.30 4.01
CA LEU A 825 -7.99 26.56 4.68
C LEU A 825 -7.11 26.79 5.93
N HIS A 826 -6.88 25.76 6.73
CA HIS A 826 -6.10 25.83 7.97
C HIS A 826 -4.59 25.88 7.74
N THR A 827 -4.14 25.54 6.53
CA THR A 827 -2.74 25.62 6.11
C THR A 827 -2.46 26.84 5.21
N ASP A 828 -3.40 27.78 5.12
CA ASP A 828 -3.23 29.01 4.34
C ASP A 828 -2.21 29.96 5.00
N GLU A 829 -1.10 30.21 4.32
CA GLU A 829 -0.02 31.08 4.78
C GLU A 829 -0.45 32.55 4.97
N LYS A 830 -1.52 32.98 4.31
CA LYS A 830 -2.12 34.32 4.52
C LYS A 830 -2.53 34.51 5.99
N ASN A 831 -3.11 33.46 6.57
CA ASN A 831 -3.64 33.47 7.94
C ASN A 831 -2.67 32.84 8.95
N PHE A 832 -1.81 31.92 8.52
CA PHE A 832 -0.89 31.17 9.36
C PHE A 832 0.53 31.13 8.76
N LYS A 833 1.41 32.07 9.15
CA LYS A 833 2.83 32.08 8.73
C LYS A 833 3.53 30.74 9.05
N ASN A 834 4.34 30.17 8.16
CA ASN A 834 4.91 28.82 8.31
C ASN A 834 3.82 27.76 8.61
N ALA A 835 2.80 27.70 7.77
CA ALA A 835 1.56 26.98 8.08
C ALA A 835 1.73 25.48 8.35
N HIS A 836 2.80 24.84 7.87
CA HIS A 836 3.06 23.41 8.08
C HIS A 836 3.85 23.10 9.36
N GLU A 837 4.39 24.11 10.03
CA GLU A 837 5.11 23.96 11.28
C GLU A 837 4.15 23.85 12.46
N PHE A 838 4.37 22.88 13.35
CA PHE A 838 3.61 22.72 14.59
C PHE A 838 4.08 23.76 15.63
N ASN A 839 3.30 24.82 15.79
CA ASN A 839 3.59 25.88 16.75
C ASN A 839 2.33 26.29 17.53
N PRO A 840 2.15 25.77 18.77
CA PRO A 840 1.03 26.12 19.64
C PRO A 840 0.94 27.62 19.99
N GLU A 841 2.07 28.32 20.07
CA GLU A 841 2.13 29.72 20.53
C GLU A 841 1.36 30.68 19.61
N ARG A 842 1.00 30.24 18.39
CA ARG A 842 0.09 30.93 17.45
C ARG A 842 -1.28 31.28 18.03
N PHE A 843 -1.69 30.57 19.09
CA PHE A 843 -2.98 30.73 19.75
C PHE A 843 -2.88 31.39 21.14
N LEU A 844 -1.68 31.67 21.66
CA LEU A 844 -1.48 32.38 22.93
C LEU A 844 -1.86 33.85 22.81
N ASN A 845 -1.34 34.51 21.79
CA ASN A 845 -1.72 35.87 21.45
C ASN A 845 -2.90 35.79 20.46
N GLN A 846 -4.09 36.22 20.88
CA GLN A 846 -5.21 36.39 19.94
C GLN A 846 -4.80 37.45 18.91
N ASN A 847 -4.19 37.02 17.80
CA ASN A 847 -3.82 37.92 16.73
C ASN A 847 -5.09 38.55 16.16
N ALA A 848 -5.31 39.84 16.47
CA ALA A 848 -6.47 40.63 16.07
C ALA A 848 -6.67 40.74 14.55
N ASN A 849 -5.69 40.29 13.74
CA ASN A 849 -5.69 40.39 12.28
C ASN A 849 -6.10 39.09 11.54
N LYS A 850 -6.57 38.05 12.25
CA LYS A 850 -7.05 36.80 11.60
C LYS A 850 -8.52 36.91 11.22
N HIS A 851 -8.88 36.42 10.03
CA HIS A 851 -10.29 36.33 9.62
C HIS A 851 -11.07 35.37 10.55
N SER A 852 -12.31 35.72 10.90
CA SER A 852 -13.15 34.96 11.85
C SER A 852 -13.36 33.49 11.43
N HIS A 853 -13.42 33.25 10.12
CA HIS A 853 -13.63 31.93 9.52
C HIS A 853 -12.34 31.25 9.01
N ALA A 854 -11.15 31.75 9.34
CA ALA A 854 -9.88 31.11 8.97
C ALA A 854 -9.58 29.85 9.81
N TYR A 855 -10.09 29.78 11.04
CA TYR A 855 -9.93 28.64 11.94
C TYR A 855 -11.29 28.13 12.42
N VAL A 856 -11.76 27.06 11.77
CA VAL A 856 -13.11 26.48 11.98
C VAL A 856 -13.10 24.95 12.10
N PRO A 857 -12.29 24.35 13.00
CA PRO A 857 -12.20 22.88 13.17
C PRO A 857 -13.55 22.25 13.56
N PHE A 858 -14.42 23.01 14.20
CA PHE A 858 -15.78 22.60 14.60
C PHE A 858 -16.87 23.16 13.67
N SER A 859 -16.49 23.57 12.45
CA SER A 859 -17.32 24.38 11.53
C SER A 859 -17.76 25.71 12.18
N ALA A 860 -18.57 26.49 11.48
CA ALA A 860 -19.17 27.73 11.96
C ALA A 860 -20.64 27.83 11.53
N GLY A 861 -21.34 28.85 12.06
CA GLY A 861 -22.73 29.15 11.74
C GLY A 861 -23.74 28.15 12.32
N PRO A 862 -24.96 28.06 11.74
CA PRO A 862 -26.06 27.27 12.32
C PRO A 862 -25.75 25.76 12.34
N ARG A 863 -24.92 25.27 11.42
CA ARG A 863 -24.51 23.86 11.34
C ARG A 863 -23.12 23.62 11.96
N ASN A 864 -22.76 24.40 12.98
CA ASN A 864 -21.55 24.14 13.78
C ASN A 864 -21.71 22.88 14.66
N CYS A 865 -20.60 22.35 15.14
CA CYS A 865 -20.60 21.22 16.05
C CYS A 865 -21.33 21.57 17.35
N ILE A 866 -22.34 20.76 17.70
CA ILE A 866 -23.06 20.90 18.98
C ILE A 866 -22.17 20.52 20.16
N GLY A 867 -21.31 19.52 19.97
CA GLY A 867 -20.39 18.98 20.97
C GLY A 867 -19.04 19.68 21.06
N GLN A 868 -18.87 20.88 20.49
CA GLN A 868 -17.56 21.56 20.47
C GLN A 868 -16.97 21.73 21.89
N LYS A 869 -17.78 22.19 22.84
CA LYS A 869 -17.33 22.37 24.23
C LYS A 869 -17.08 21.04 24.93
N PHE A 870 -17.93 20.05 24.68
CA PHE A 870 -17.75 18.67 25.16
C PHE A 870 -16.38 18.13 24.72
N ALA A 871 -16.10 18.16 23.42
CA ALA A 871 -14.85 17.68 22.85
C ALA A 871 -13.63 18.42 23.43
N MET A 872 -13.68 19.75 23.55
CA MET A 872 -12.56 20.50 24.13
C MET A 872 -12.29 20.14 25.60
N LEU A 873 -13.33 19.90 26.40
CA LEU A 873 -13.17 19.47 27.80
C LEU A 873 -12.62 18.04 27.87
N GLU A 874 -13.17 17.11 27.09
CA GLU A 874 -12.72 15.73 26.99
C GLU A 874 -11.22 15.66 26.59
N LEU A 875 -10.83 16.37 25.53
CA LEU A 875 -9.44 16.44 25.07
C LEU A 875 -8.50 16.98 26.14
N LYS A 876 -8.88 18.05 26.84
CA LYS A 876 -8.07 18.62 27.93
C LYS A 876 -7.90 17.65 29.10
N VAL A 877 -8.97 16.99 29.54
CA VAL A 877 -8.90 16.04 30.67
C VAL A 877 -8.01 14.85 30.33
N ILE A 878 -8.21 14.23 29.16
CA ILE A 878 -7.44 13.05 28.76
C ILE A 878 -5.96 13.41 28.54
N LEU A 879 -5.67 14.49 27.81
CA LEU A 879 -4.28 14.88 27.52
C LEU A 879 -3.54 15.35 28.78
N SER A 880 -4.19 16.10 29.68
CA SER A 880 -3.57 16.49 30.95
C SER A 880 -3.27 15.28 31.82
N SER A 881 -4.16 14.29 31.84
CA SER A 881 -3.96 13.03 32.57
C SER A 881 -2.80 12.21 31.99
N ILE A 882 -2.70 12.11 30.66
CA ILE A 882 -1.60 11.40 29.98
C ILE A 882 -0.26 12.08 30.25
N LEU A 883 -0.16 13.41 30.03
CA LEU A 883 1.10 14.14 30.12
C LEU A 883 1.64 14.25 31.55
N ARG A 884 0.77 14.20 32.56
CA ARG A 884 1.19 14.16 33.98
C ARG A 884 1.89 12.85 34.35
N LYS A 885 1.45 11.71 33.79
CA LYS A 885 2.00 10.38 34.12
C LYS A 885 3.04 9.88 33.13
N PHE A 886 2.99 10.33 31.88
CA PHE A 886 3.81 9.79 30.80
C PHE A 886 4.48 10.88 29.98
N ARG A 887 5.72 10.59 29.57
CA ARG A 887 6.41 11.25 28.47
C ARG A 887 6.24 10.42 27.20
N LEU A 888 5.79 11.08 26.13
CA LEU A 888 5.53 10.47 24.83
C LEU A 888 6.73 10.62 23.91
N ARG A 889 7.07 9.58 23.14
CA ARG A 889 8.03 9.64 22.03
C ARG A 889 7.49 8.90 20.83
N THR A 890 7.31 9.61 19.72
CA THR A 890 6.87 9.04 18.46
C THR A 890 8.06 8.42 17.71
N LEU A 891 7.91 7.19 17.24
CA LEU A 891 8.94 6.49 16.44
C LEU A 891 8.69 6.61 14.93
N THR A 892 7.43 6.64 14.52
CA THR A 892 7.04 6.80 13.12
C THR A 892 7.18 8.26 12.70
N LYS A 893 8.04 8.56 11.72
CA LYS A 893 8.15 9.89 11.09
C LYS A 893 7.43 9.88 9.73
N ASP A 894 6.93 11.03 9.30
CA ASP A 894 6.33 11.27 7.98
C ASP A 894 5.07 10.44 7.66
N ILE A 895 4.09 10.49 8.56
CA ILE A 895 2.81 9.79 8.38
C ILE A 895 1.93 10.50 7.35
N SER A 896 1.47 9.76 6.35
CA SER A 896 0.48 10.27 5.40
C SER A 896 -0.93 10.22 6.00
N PRO A 897 -1.66 11.36 6.03
CA PRO A 897 -3.07 11.34 6.44
C PRO A 897 -3.95 10.67 5.37
N SER A 898 -4.92 9.87 5.82
CA SER A 898 -5.94 9.21 5.02
C SER A 898 -7.31 9.68 5.49
N GLY A 899 -8.11 10.26 4.59
CA GLY A 899 -9.50 10.54 4.90
C GLY A 899 -10.30 9.25 4.83
N GLU A 900 -10.98 8.87 5.90
CA GLU A 900 -11.96 7.77 5.98
C GLU A 900 -13.20 8.31 6.71
N ILE A 901 -13.84 9.33 6.11
CA ILE A 901 -14.78 10.27 6.76
C ILE A 901 -14.08 11.17 7.79
N VAL A 902 -13.35 10.57 8.73
CA VAL A 902 -12.40 11.24 9.62
C VAL A 902 -10.96 11.10 9.13
N LEU A 903 -10.07 11.99 9.58
CA LEU A 903 -8.66 12.01 9.16
C LEU A 903 -7.83 11.00 9.96
N ARG A 904 -7.62 9.79 9.46
CA ARG A 904 -6.82 8.75 10.10
C ARG A 904 -5.38 8.75 9.58
N ALA A 905 -4.47 8.11 10.29
CA ALA A 905 -3.15 7.80 9.77
C ALA A 905 -3.27 6.65 8.74
N ALA A 906 -2.59 6.76 7.59
CA ALA A 906 -2.54 5.67 6.61
C ALA A 906 -1.73 4.47 7.11
N ASP A 907 -0.73 4.74 7.96
CA ASP A 907 0.16 3.78 8.57
C ASP A 907 0.00 3.80 10.09
N LYS A 908 0.43 2.73 10.78
CA LYS A 908 0.34 2.64 12.24
C LYS A 908 1.21 3.71 12.92
N VAL A 909 0.61 4.44 13.87
CA VAL A 909 1.29 5.47 14.66
C VAL A 909 1.92 4.81 15.90
N LEU A 910 3.21 4.48 15.85
CA LEU A 910 3.88 3.83 16.98
C LEU A 910 4.43 4.88 17.96
N ILE A 911 3.89 4.88 19.17
CA ILE A 911 4.29 5.76 20.26
C ILE A 911 4.88 4.92 21.40
N LYS A 912 6.03 5.36 21.91
CA LYS A 912 6.64 4.82 23.12
C LYS A 912 6.33 5.73 24.31
N LEU A 913 5.83 5.12 25.38
CA LEU A 913 5.46 5.76 26.64
C LEU A 913 6.60 5.57 27.66
N PHE A 914 7.00 6.63 28.33
CA PHE A 914 7.93 6.59 29.47
C PHE A 914 7.20 7.14 30.70
N SER A 915 7.19 6.42 31.82
CA SER A 915 6.63 6.98 33.07
C SER A 915 7.44 8.19 33.53
N ARG A 916 6.73 9.20 34.04
CA ARG A 916 7.31 10.40 34.66
C ARG A 916 7.42 10.25 36.17
#